data_AF-A0A8S3U4B9-F1
#
_entry.id   AF-A0A8S3U4B9-F1
#
_cell.length_a   1.000
_cell.length_b   1.000
_cell.length_c   1.000
_cell.angle_alpha   90.00
_cell.angle_beta   90.00
_cell.angle_gamma   90.00
#
_symmetry.space_group_name_H-M   'P 1'
#
loop_
_entity.id
_entity.type
_entity.pdbx_description
1 polymer ?
#
loop_
_entity_poly.entity_id
_entity_poly.type
_entity_poly.pdbx_seq_one_letter_code
_entity_poly.pdbx_strand_id
1 'polypeptide(L)'
;MGVLECSSENALWFIVNNILYEPVLFGACYIPPERSDYSSIDIFDVIETELLKYAVDKNCKVCLLGDFNAHTGKKDDFVEMNHYVSESAQLDKEIKQNFDFVDLDALGICKKRSSLDKSVDNYGNRLLLLCKDLNLLIANGRLFKDKNIGALTCKESTVVDYCIMSPELFTNILDFEILPYDPMLSDVHNAIYIEMSSKDTCMPVVENINVDIDDSSVVTKCKWKMTKYHEFNDCIDEAVIHSIVVKLEEIDTDLIDNIVVNSIVDECNSLILQAASKCDLLLEKKVIRKVDNSLKKRKVKKPWFNRECAEKRKLYHRAKNYNWRVKTAESKTNLTVCSKEYKKVLCNQYRLYNKNFIKKLKNLRQNDCKSYWNLLNRACSSQTKQNIVNKVSLDCFYNHFKKLNSAQDENDDTFENIDVDNITSLNTEVNRAISENETTYRIMFSEFHTVVFCLSLTFRLSVYGLLLEPDHTLDPNGNKQYISLETFITEKKFLQQQIDQLRRENEQTLQVLAGQLKQKLSDLDGKIVQSNNQLESFRNDQNATFTNVFSQMTALQTRVSGNSMKVGITACVTVEQTFQDLTVKFPNIHSKVGISNAGVTAFQSTGKFICETSGLYFISAELRTNCNSCSYHLKKNDDIIAFGASAASPHMATNTISLVVEAQANDKLFVYAGVTVNADYSCLTVIKIK
;
A
#
# COMPACT_ATOMS: atom_id res chain seq x y z
N MET A 1 -8.14 -8.64 -3.63
CA MET A 1 -8.15 -7.23 -3.19
C MET A 1 -7.62 -6.38 -4.33
N GLY A 2 -8.43 -5.46 -4.85
CA GLY A 2 -8.03 -4.52 -5.88
C GLY A 2 -8.17 -3.09 -5.36
N VAL A 3 -7.10 -2.31 -5.39
CA VAL A 3 -7.13 -0.87 -5.08
C VAL A 3 -7.72 -0.14 -6.28
N LEU A 4 -8.64 0.80 -6.05
CA LEU A 4 -9.27 1.59 -7.10
C LEU A 4 -8.52 2.90 -7.29
N GLU A 5 -8.45 3.39 -8.54
CA GLU A 5 -8.03 4.77 -8.80
C GLU A 5 -9.11 5.71 -8.25
N CYS A 6 -8.72 6.66 -7.40
CA CYS A 6 -9.60 7.61 -6.74
C CYS A 6 -9.20 9.05 -7.08
N SER A 7 -10.17 9.94 -7.10
CA SER A 7 -9.96 11.38 -7.21
C SER A 7 -9.76 12.03 -5.83
N SER A 8 -10.35 11.43 -4.79
CA SER A 8 -10.21 11.89 -3.41
C SER A 8 -8.81 11.62 -2.86
N GLU A 9 -8.19 12.64 -2.29
CA GLU A 9 -6.96 12.52 -1.50
C GLU A 9 -7.25 12.03 -0.06
N ASN A 10 -8.52 12.07 0.36
CA ASN A 10 -8.96 11.82 1.74
C ASN A 10 -9.55 10.42 1.95
N ALA A 11 -9.71 9.64 0.88
CA ALA A 11 -10.23 8.28 0.95
C ALA A 11 -9.43 7.34 0.04
N LEU A 12 -8.98 6.21 0.61
CA LEU A 12 -8.40 5.11 -0.16
C LEU A 12 -9.43 3.99 -0.34
N TRP A 13 -9.80 3.74 -1.59
CA TRP A 13 -10.80 2.73 -1.94
C TRP A 13 -10.17 1.41 -2.38
N PHE A 14 -10.70 0.29 -1.87
CA PHE A 14 -10.36 -1.03 -2.34
C PHE A 14 -11.51 -2.01 -2.21
N ILE A 15 -11.59 -2.96 -3.14
CA ILE A 15 -12.62 -4.00 -3.11
C ILE A 15 -12.02 -5.31 -2.62
N VAL A 16 -12.71 -5.94 -1.69
CA VAL A 16 -12.45 -7.32 -1.26
C VAL A 16 -13.59 -8.20 -1.74
N ASN A 17 -13.28 -9.10 -2.66
CA ASN A 17 -14.21 -10.11 -3.12
C ASN A 17 -14.30 -11.25 -2.10
N ASN A 18 -15.43 -11.95 -2.08
CA ASN A 18 -15.64 -13.19 -1.32
C ASN A 18 -15.59 -13.05 0.22
N ILE A 19 -15.84 -11.86 0.78
CA ILE A 19 -16.14 -11.81 2.21
C ILE A 19 -17.51 -12.49 2.44
N LEU A 20 -18.55 -12.15 1.65
CA LEU A 20 -19.96 -12.44 1.98
C LEU A 20 -20.87 -12.81 0.80
N TYR A 21 -20.42 -13.64 -0.14
CA TYR A 21 -21.10 -13.88 -1.43
C TYR A 21 -21.17 -12.66 -2.37
N GLU A 22 -21.02 -11.46 -1.81
CA GLU A 22 -20.98 -10.18 -2.49
C GLU A 22 -19.62 -9.49 -2.28
N PRO A 23 -19.20 -8.65 -3.25
CA PRO A 23 -18.03 -7.80 -3.08
C PRO A 23 -18.29 -6.71 -2.04
N VAL A 24 -17.30 -6.44 -1.20
CA VAL A 24 -17.34 -5.33 -0.24
C VAL A 24 -16.34 -4.25 -0.66
N LEU A 25 -16.84 -3.03 -0.84
CA LEU A 25 -16.05 -1.82 -1.04
C LEU A 25 -15.63 -1.27 0.31
N PHE A 26 -14.33 -1.22 0.55
CA PHE A 26 -13.76 -0.57 1.72
C PHE A 26 -13.25 0.82 1.38
N GLY A 27 -13.55 1.79 2.24
CA GLY A 27 -12.96 3.12 2.23
C GLY A 27 -12.15 3.34 3.49
N ALA A 28 -10.83 3.53 3.36
CA ALA A 28 -10.00 4.01 4.46
C ALA A 28 -9.93 5.54 4.39
N CYS A 29 -10.61 6.22 5.29
CA CYS A 29 -10.82 7.67 5.27
C CYS A 29 -9.93 8.39 6.29
N TYR A 30 -9.40 9.53 5.88
CA TYR A 30 -8.82 10.52 6.77
C TYR A 30 -9.34 11.89 6.33
N ILE A 31 -10.19 12.50 7.15
CA ILE A 31 -10.73 13.83 6.90
C ILE A 31 -9.96 14.83 7.75
N PRO A 32 -9.39 15.90 7.18
CA PRO A 32 -8.69 16.92 7.96
C PRO A 32 -9.60 17.51 9.04
N PRO A 33 -9.10 17.92 10.22
CA PRO A 33 -9.92 18.60 11.21
C PRO A 33 -10.61 19.85 10.65
N GLU A 34 -11.86 20.13 11.06
CA GLU A 34 -12.68 21.26 10.56
C GLU A 34 -11.98 22.63 10.64
N ARG A 35 -11.01 22.79 11.55
CA ARG A 35 -10.26 24.05 11.74
C ARG A 35 -8.89 24.08 11.07
N SER A 36 -8.56 23.06 10.28
CA SER A 36 -7.30 23.00 9.54
C SER A 36 -7.39 23.74 8.21
N ASP A 37 -6.25 24.16 7.67
CA ASP A 37 -6.19 24.83 6.37
C ASP A 37 -6.61 23.92 5.19
N TYR A 38 -6.66 22.61 5.43
CA TYR A 38 -7.08 21.59 4.45
C TYR A 38 -8.54 21.18 4.62
N SER A 39 -9.27 21.84 5.53
CA SER A 39 -10.67 21.55 5.81
C SER A 39 -11.57 22.02 4.67
N SER A 40 -12.47 21.14 4.22
CA SER A 40 -13.61 21.52 3.38
C SER A 40 -14.78 20.59 3.67
N ILE A 41 -15.98 21.16 3.82
CA ILE A 41 -17.19 20.36 4.03
C ILE A 41 -17.58 19.56 2.78
N ASP A 42 -17.16 20.02 1.59
CA ASP A 42 -17.42 19.39 0.30
C ASP A 42 -16.66 18.06 0.15
N ILE A 43 -15.70 17.75 1.04
CA ILE A 43 -15.00 16.46 1.06
C ILE A 43 -16.00 15.31 1.22
N PHE A 44 -17.07 15.51 1.99
CA PHE A 44 -18.11 14.50 2.15
C PHE A 44 -18.91 14.29 0.86
N ASP A 45 -19.14 15.34 0.07
CA ASP A 45 -19.82 15.26 -1.23
C ASP A 45 -18.97 14.48 -2.25
N VAL A 46 -17.64 14.66 -2.21
CA VAL A 46 -16.69 13.89 -3.02
C VAL A 46 -16.72 12.41 -2.62
N ILE A 47 -16.69 12.10 -1.32
CA ILE A 47 -16.78 10.72 -0.82
C ILE A 47 -18.12 10.09 -1.22
N GLU A 48 -19.22 10.81 -1.09
CA GLU A 48 -20.55 10.36 -1.50
C GLU A 48 -20.62 10.05 -3.00
N THR A 49 -20.10 10.94 -3.84
CA THR A 49 -20.04 10.75 -5.30
C THR A 49 -19.19 9.53 -5.67
N GLU A 50 -18.04 9.35 -5.02
CA GLU A 50 -17.18 8.18 -5.24
C GLU A 50 -17.83 6.89 -4.75
N LEU A 51 -18.55 6.92 -3.64
CA LEU A 51 -19.32 5.79 -3.14
C LEU A 51 -20.41 5.38 -4.11
N LEU A 52 -21.21 6.32 -4.60
CA LEU A 52 -22.24 6.04 -5.60
C LEU A 52 -21.63 5.42 -6.86
N LYS A 53 -20.54 6.00 -7.36
CA LYS A 53 -19.80 5.45 -8.51
C LYS A 53 -19.33 4.03 -8.27
N TYR A 54 -18.65 3.75 -7.16
CA TYR A 54 -18.01 2.45 -6.96
C TYR A 54 -18.95 1.37 -6.43
N ALA A 55 -19.89 1.73 -5.55
CA ALA A 55 -20.83 0.79 -4.95
C ALA A 55 -21.93 0.39 -5.93
N VAL A 56 -22.51 1.34 -6.67
CA VAL A 56 -23.59 1.05 -7.63
C VAL A 56 -23.06 0.30 -8.85
N ASP A 57 -21.99 0.80 -9.49
CA ASP A 57 -21.45 0.19 -10.72
C ASP A 57 -21.02 -1.27 -10.53
N LYS A 58 -20.65 -1.64 -9.30
CA LYS A 58 -20.09 -2.96 -8.97
C LYS A 58 -20.97 -3.77 -8.03
N ASN A 59 -22.17 -3.27 -7.71
CA ASN A 59 -23.10 -3.88 -6.77
C ASN A 59 -22.39 -4.33 -5.48
N CYS A 60 -21.61 -3.43 -4.87
CA CYS A 60 -20.83 -3.70 -3.67
C CYS A 60 -21.54 -3.18 -2.42
N LYS A 61 -21.44 -3.92 -1.32
CA LYS A 61 -21.72 -3.38 0.02
C LYS A 61 -20.57 -2.49 0.47
N VAL A 62 -20.82 -1.53 1.35
CA VAL A 62 -19.86 -0.48 1.72
C VAL A 62 -19.41 -0.62 3.17
N CYS A 63 -18.11 -0.49 3.42
CA CYS A 63 -17.53 -0.36 4.76
C CYS A 63 -16.46 0.74 4.80
N LEU A 64 -16.76 1.86 5.44
CA LEU A 64 -15.84 2.96 5.70
C LEU A 64 -15.19 2.82 7.07
N LEU A 65 -13.89 3.14 7.13
CA LEU A 65 -13.07 3.04 8.33
C LEU A 65 -12.10 4.23 8.37
N GLY A 66 -11.92 4.84 9.53
CA GLY A 66 -10.83 5.79 9.74
C GLY A 66 -11.25 7.02 10.52
N ASP A 67 -10.39 8.04 10.48
CA ASP A 67 -10.57 9.29 11.23
C ASP A 67 -11.35 10.29 10.38
N PHE A 68 -12.59 10.53 10.74
CA PHE A 68 -13.45 11.48 10.05
C PHE A 68 -13.36 12.89 10.62
N ASN A 69 -12.64 13.09 11.74
CA ASN A 69 -12.62 14.35 12.48
C ASN A 69 -14.01 15.01 12.62
N ALA A 70 -15.04 14.18 12.81
CA ALA A 70 -16.44 14.55 12.80
C ALA A 70 -17.10 14.15 14.12
N HIS A 71 -17.67 15.10 14.84
CA HIS A 71 -18.37 14.83 16.11
C HIS A 71 -19.84 14.56 15.82
N THR A 72 -20.29 13.30 15.91
CA THR A 72 -21.70 12.95 15.62
C THR A 72 -22.59 12.90 16.86
N GLY A 73 -22.00 12.99 18.06
CA GLY A 73 -22.72 12.97 19.33
C GLY A 73 -23.59 11.72 19.49
N LYS A 74 -24.85 11.90 19.87
CA LYS A 74 -25.88 10.84 19.94
C LYS A 74 -26.97 10.98 18.86
N LYS A 75 -26.72 11.79 17.83
CA LYS A 75 -27.72 11.99 16.76
C LYS A 75 -27.84 10.73 15.91
N ASP A 76 -29.05 10.47 15.46
CA ASP A 76 -29.36 9.35 14.60
C ASP A 76 -28.76 9.55 13.20
N ASP A 77 -28.16 8.48 12.70
CA ASP A 77 -27.51 8.26 11.40
C ASP A 77 -28.44 7.58 10.39
N PHE A 78 -29.69 7.34 10.76
CA PHE A 78 -30.74 6.78 9.91
C PHE A 78 -31.93 7.74 9.80
N VAL A 79 -32.77 7.54 8.79
CA VAL A 79 -34.03 8.27 8.65
C VAL A 79 -35.13 7.50 9.35
N GLU A 80 -35.77 8.11 10.35
CA GLU A 80 -36.96 7.52 10.96
C GLU A 80 -38.17 7.80 10.07
N MET A 81 -38.75 6.75 9.48
CA MET A 81 -39.97 6.90 8.70
C MET A 81 -41.09 7.38 9.63
N ASN A 82 -41.67 8.55 9.34
CA ASN A 82 -42.77 9.08 10.12
C ASN A 82 -43.97 8.14 9.99
N HIS A 83 -44.40 7.57 11.11
CA HIS A 83 -45.53 6.64 11.18
C HIS A 83 -46.77 7.19 10.46
N TYR A 84 -47.06 8.49 10.66
CA TYR A 84 -48.19 9.16 10.04
C TYR A 84 -48.08 9.19 8.51
N VAL A 85 -46.92 9.51 7.95
CA VAL A 85 -46.71 9.49 6.49
C VAL A 85 -46.86 8.08 5.95
N SER A 86 -46.34 7.09 6.67
CA SER A 86 -46.40 5.67 6.28
C SER A 86 -47.84 5.12 6.27
N GLU A 87 -48.71 5.63 7.15
CA GLU A 87 -50.13 5.26 7.23
C GLU A 87 -50.98 6.09 6.27
N SER A 88 -50.75 7.41 6.20
CA SER A 88 -51.54 8.34 5.38
C SER A 88 -51.32 8.13 3.89
N ALA A 89 -50.11 7.72 3.49
CA ALA A 89 -49.79 7.48 2.09
C ALA A 89 -50.25 6.10 1.58
N GLN A 90 -50.88 5.27 2.44
CA GLN A 90 -51.25 3.89 2.12
C GLN A 90 -50.13 3.15 1.38
N LEU A 91 -48.88 3.34 1.81
CA LEU A 91 -47.75 2.69 1.16
C LEU A 91 -47.88 1.19 1.43
N ASP A 92 -48.30 0.47 0.39
CA ASP A 92 -48.45 -0.98 0.40
C ASP A 92 -47.15 -1.63 0.89
N LYS A 93 -47.25 -2.82 1.50
CA LYS A 93 -46.08 -3.55 2.00
C LYS A 93 -44.96 -3.68 0.94
N GLU A 94 -45.32 -3.78 -0.34
CA GLU A 94 -44.37 -3.81 -1.45
C GLU A 94 -43.62 -2.48 -1.63
N ILE A 95 -44.27 -1.32 -1.46
CA ILE A 95 -43.59 -0.04 -1.55
C ILE A 95 -42.66 0.15 -0.33
N LYS A 96 -43.09 -0.28 0.85
CA LYS A 96 -42.22 -0.32 2.05
C LYS A 96 -41.03 -1.26 1.90
N GLN A 97 -41.14 -2.30 1.07
CA GLN A 97 -40.04 -3.19 0.69
C GLN A 97 -39.14 -2.59 -0.40
N ASN A 98 -39.68 -1.75 -1.28
CA ASN A 98 -38.92 -1.08 -2.35
C ASN A 98 -38.12 0.13 -1.85
N PHE A 99 -38.55 0.77 -0.77
CA PHE A 99 -37.63 1.63 -0.02
C PHE A 99 -36.74 0.68 0.78
N ASP A 100 -35.46 0.57 0.42
CA ASP A 100 -34.41 -0.27 1.04
C ASP A 100 -34.13 0.05 2.54
N PHE A 101 -35.15 0.42 3.32
CA PHE A 101 -35.04 0.53 4.76
C PHE A 101 -34.91 -0.87 5.34
N VAL A 102 -33.67 -1.23 5.63
CA VAL A 102 -33.35 -2.46 6.31
C VAL A 102 -34.02 -2.42 7.69
N ASP A 103 -34.86 -3.40 7.96
CA ASP A 103 -35.45 -3.61 9.27
C ASP A 103 -34.35 -4.02 10.25
N LEU A 104 -33.81 -3.03 10.96
CA LEU A 104 -32.72 -3.21 11.91
C LEU A 104 -33.14 -4.14 13.05
N ASP A 105 -34.42 -4.16 13.42
CA ASP A 105 -34.92 -5.05 14.46
C ASP A 105 -34.91 -6.50 13.96
N ALA A 106 -35.25 -6.75 12.69
CA ALA A 106 -35.14 -8.07 12.07
C ALA A 106 -33.68 -8.57 11.98
N LEU A 107 -32.71 -7.67 11.84
CA LEU A 107 -31.28 -8.01 11.87
C LEU A 107 -30.71 -8.09 13.31
N GLY A 108 -31.51 -7.83 14.34
CA GLY A 108 -31.04 -7.78 15.74
C GLY A 108 -30.08 -6.62 16.04
N ILE A 109 -30.07 -5.60 15.20
CA ILE A 109 -29.20 -4.42 15.31
C ILE A 109 -29.93 -3.36 16.12
N CYS A 110 -29.28 -2.87 17.19
CA CYS A 110 -29.86 -1.79 17.99
C CYS A 110 -30.03 -0.53 17.13
N LYS A 111 -31.27 -0.05 16.95
CA LYS A 111 -31.61 1.13 16.13
C LYS A 111 -30.95 2.42 16.62
N LYS A 112 -30.80 2.61 17.93
CA LYS A 112 -30.10 3.78 18.50
C LYS A 112 -28.67 3.43 18.89
N ARG A 113 -27.69 4.21 18.44
CA ARG A 113 -26.30 4.06 18.88
C ARG A 113 -26.06 4.80 20.20
N SER A 114 -25.12 4.29 20.99
CA SER A 114 -24.56 5.03 22.12
C SER A 114 -23.27 5.75 21.73
N SER A 115 -22.96 6.82 22.45
CA SER A 115 -21.71 7.56 22.32
C SER A 115 -21.39 8.23 23.63
N LEU A 116 -20.14 8.11 24.08
CA LEU A 116 -19.60 8.89 25.19
C LEU A 116 -19.30 10.33 24.76
N ASP A 117 -19.04 10.57 23.48
CA ASP A 117 -18.96 11.91 22.91
C ASP A 117 -20.38 12.45 22.72
N LYS A 118 -20.65 13.61 23.35
CA LYS A 118 -21.94 14.29 23.33
C LYS A 118 -21.96 15.47 22.36
N SER A 119 -20.79 15.89 21.87
CA SER A 119 -20.66 17.04 21.00
C SER A 119 -21.10 16.71 19.58
N VAL A 120 -21.62 17.72 18.88
CA VAL A 120 -21.91 17.63 17.44
C VAL A 120 -21.38 18.88 16.75
N ASP A 121 -20.61 18.71 15.69
CA ASP A 121 -20.06 19.78 14.86
C ASP A 121 -20.61 19.75 13.42
N ASN A 122 -20.11 20.62 12.54
CA ASN A 122 -20.62 20.68 11.16
C ASN A 122 -20.24 19.43 10.37
N TYR A 123 -19.03 18.91 10.58
CA TYR A 123 -18.58 17.68 9.94
C TYR A 123 -19.40 16.47 10.39
N GLY A 124 -19.72 16.39 11.67
CA GLY A 124 -20.62 15.39 12.21
C GLY A 124 -22.02 15.46 11.62
N ASN A 125 -22.59 16.67 11.47
CA ASN A 125 -23.88 16.82 10.79
C ASN A 125 -23.81 16.37 9.32
N ARG A 126 -22.74 16.72 8.60
CA ARG A 126 -22.56 16.32 7.19
C ARG A 126 -22.34 14.81 7.04
N LEU A 127 -21.57 14.19 7.94
CA LEU A 127 -21.37 12.75 7.99
C LEU A 127 -22.67 11.99 8.29
N LEU A 128 -23.48 12.48 9.23
CA LEU A 128 -24.80 11.90 9.53
C LEU A 128 -25.75 12.01 8.34
N LEU A 129 -25.65 13.10 7.56
CA LEU A 129 -26.43 13.25 6.32
C LEU A 129 -25.98 12.23 5.27
N LEU A 130 -24.66 12.09 5.04
CA LEU A 130 -24.11 11.06 4.15
C LEU A 130 -24.58 9.64 4.54
N CYS A 131 -24.60 9.33 5.85
CA CYS A 131 -25.10 8.04 6.32
C CYS A 131 -26.58 7.83 5.98
N LYS A 132 -27.41 8.87 6.15
CA LYS A 132 -28.85 8.81 5.83
C LYS A 132 -29.11 8.65 4.35
N ASP A 133 -28.40 9.43 3.53
CA ASP A 133 -28.61 9.48 2.09
C ASP A 133 -28.15 8.19 1.41
N LEU A 134 -27.09 7.55 1.92
CA LEU A 134 -26.54 6.30 1.41
C LEU A 134 -26.99 5.05 2.18
N ASN A 135 -27.93 5.18 3.11
CA ASN A 135 -28.41 4.10 3.98
C ASN A 135 -27.25 3.33 4.66
N LEU A 136 -26.27 4.06 5.19
CA LEU A 136 -25.16 3.51 5.96
C LEU A 136 -25.38 3.73 7.45
N LEU A 137 -24.80 2.87 8.27
CA LEU A 137 -24.90 2.95 9.72
C LEU A 137 -23.53 2.95 10.39
N ILE A 138 -23.41 3.78 11.42
CA ILE A 138 -22.25 3.86 12.30
C ILE A 138 -22.28 2.67 13.27
N ALA A 139 -21.28 1.80 13.20
CA ALA A 139 -21.14 0.62 14.05
C ALA A 139 -20.73 0.95 15.50
N ASN A 140 -19.98 2.05 15.70
CA ASN A 140 -19.58 2.53 17.02
C ASN A 140 -20.82 2.70 17.92
N GLY A 141 -20.77 2.13 19.12
CA GLY A 141 -21.88 2.16 20.06
C GLY A 141 -23.02 1.18 19.80
N ARG A 142 -23.02 0.43 18.68
CA ARG A 142 -24.06 -0.55 18.30
C ARG A 142 -23.61 -2.00 18.47
N LEU A 143 -22.35 -2.29 18.20
CA LEU A 143 -21.85 -3.65 18.01
C LEU A 143 -20.98 -4.18 19.15
N PHE A 144 -21.15 -5.48 19.45
CA PHE A 144 -20.32 -6.28 20.36
C PHE A 144 -19.91 -5.56 21.65
N LYS A 145 -18.60 -5.46 21.91
CA LYS A 145 -18.06 -4.93 23.17
C LYS A 145 -18.24 -3.43 23.30
N ASP A 146 -18.55 -2.74 22.21
CA ASP A 146 -18.84 -1.30 22.22
C ASP A 146 -20.36 -1.01 22.24
N LYS A 147 -21.22 -2.03 22.17
CA LYS A 147 -22.68 -1.89 22.22
C LYS A 147 -23.11 -1.18 23.50
N ASN A 148 -23.92 -0.13 23.35
CA ASN A 148 -24.40 0.72 24.44
C ASN A 148 -23.31 1.51 25.18
N ILE A 149 -22.08 1.55 24.65
CA ILE A 149 -20.97 2.33 25.22
C ILE A 149 -20.67 3.50 24.29
N GLY A 150 -20.24 3.20 23.06
CA GLY A 150 -19.71 4.20 22.13
C GLY A 150 -18.46 4.86 22.69
N ALA A 151 -17.44 4.03 22.92
CA ALA A 151 -16.20 4.42 23.56
C ALA A 151 -15.45 5.48 22.74
N LEU A 152 -14.74 6.36 23.45
CA LEU A 152 -13.98 7.46 22.87
C LEU A 152 -12.83 6.91 22.02
N THR A 153 -12.68 7.42 20.80
CA THR A 153 -11.65 7.00 19.85
C THR A 153 -10.45 7.94 19.81
N CYS A 154 -10.58 9.18 20.30
CA CYS A 154 -9.46 10.11 20.43
C CYS A 154 -9.32 10.60 21.88
N LYS A 155 -8.12 10.46 22.45
CA LYS A 155 -7.60 11.09 23.67
C LYS A 155 -8.49 11.05 24.93
N GLU A 156 -9.36 10.05 25.03
CA GLU A 156 -10.40 10.00 26.08
C GLU A 156 -11.29 11.25 26.09
N SER A 157 -11.43 11.93 24.94
CA SER A 157 -12.24 13.13 24.79
C SER A 157 -13.40 12.95 23.81
N THR A 158 -13.17 12.31 22.66
CA THR A 158 -14.10 12.40 21.53
C THR A 158 -14.19 11.10 20.73
N VAL A 159 -15.27 10.96 19.94
CA VAL A 159 -15.44 9.90 18.95
C VAL A 159 -15.33 10.55 17.57
N VAL A 160 -14.22 10.30 16.88
CA VAL A 160 -13.93 10.85 15.54
C VAL A 160 -13.48 9.78 14.55
N ASP A 161 -12.89 8.70 15.06
CA ASP A 161 -12.69 7.48 14.29
C ASP A 161 -13.98 6.66 14.26
N TYR A 162 -14.45 6.30 13.07
CA TYR A 162 -15.67 5.53 12.88
C TYR A 162 -15.44 4.27 12.04
N CYS A 163 -16.28 3.28 12.32
CA CYS A 163 -16.65 2.29 11.33
C CYS A 163 -18.09 2.52 10.89
N ILE A 164 -18.29 2.68 9.59
CA ILE A 164 -19.58 3.00 8.98
C ILE A 164 -19.81 1.98 7.88
N MET A 165 -20.94 1.28 7.87
CA MET A 165 -21.14 0.19 6.92
C MET A 165 -22.59 0.04 6.48
N SER A 166 -22.81 -0.63 5.35
CA SER A 166 -24.14 -1.05 4.91
C SER A 166 -24.77 -1.99 5.97
N PRO A 167 -26.07 -1.85 6.31
CA PRO A 167 -26.70 -2.60 7.38
C PRO A 167 -26.54 -4.12 7.29
N GLU A 168 -26.52 -4.67 6.09
CA GLU A 168 -26.41 -6.12 5.83
C GLU A 168 -25.08 -6.69 6.34
N LEU A 169 -24.02 -5.88 6.31
CA LEU A 169 -22.68 -6.28 6.77
C LEU A 169 -22.63 -6.50 8.29
N PHE A 170 -23.55 -5.92 9.06
CA PHE A 170 -23.59 -6.07 10.52
C PHE A 170 -23.77 -7.53 10.93
N THR A 171 -24.54 -8.31 10.15
CA THR A 171 -24.79 -9.74 10.43
C THR A 171 -23.54 -10.60 10.30
N ASN A 172 -22.48 -10.07 9.69
CA ASN A 172 -21.25 -10.79 9.42
C ASN A 172 -20.07 -10.33 10.27
N ILE A 173 -20.28 -9.32 11.11
CA ILE A 173 -19.30 -8.93 12.11
C ILE A 173 -19.30 -10.00 13.21
N LEU A 174 -18.13 -10.51 13.55
CA LEU A 174 -17.91 -11.50 14.60
C LEU A 174 -17.47 -10.86 15.92
N ASP A 175 -16.76 -9.73 15.84
CA ASP A 175 -16.37 -8.93 17.00
C ASP A 175 -16.16 -7.47 16.57
N PHE A 176 -16.40 -6.56 17.51
CA PHE A 176 -16.18 -5.12 17.35
C PHE A 176 -15.76 -4.53 18.69
N GLU A 177 -14.61 -3.85 18.72
CA GLU A 177 -14.06 -3.26 19.94
C GLU A 177 -13.25 -2.00 19.64
N ILE A 178 -13.38 -0.98 20.49
CA ILE A 178 -12.43 0.12 20.55
C ILE A 178 -11.28 -0.29 21.48
N LEU A 179 -10.12 -0.57 20.90
CA LEU A 179 -8.97 -1.06 21.64
C LEU A 179 -8.38 0.03 22.55
N PRO A 180 -7.82 -0.32 23.73
CA PRO A 180 -7.15 0.63 24.59
C PRO A 180 -6.02 1.37 23.87
N TYR A 181 -5.84 2.65 24.22
CA TYR A 181 -4.78 3.50 23.68
C TYR A 181 -3.42 2.80 23.67
N ASP A 182 -2.83 2.73 22.48
CA ASP A 182 -1.50 2.20 22.29
C ASP A 182 -0.56 3.30 21.80
N PRO A 183 0.33 3.82 22.67
CA PRO A 183 1.25 4.88 22.29
C PRO A 183 2.20 4.46 21.17
N MET A 184 2.32 3.17 20.82
CA MET A 184 3.11 2.74 19.65
C MET A 184 2.37 2.89 18.32
N LEU A 185 1.04 2.87 18.32
CA LEU A 185 0.21 2.89 17.12
C LEU A 185 -0.26 4.30 16.77
N SER A 186 -0.58 5.10 17.80
CA SER A 186 -1.01 6.48 17.63
C SER A 186 -0.46 7.35 18.75
N ASP A 187 -0.43 8.66 18.52
CA ASP A 187 -0.17 9.67 19.54
C ASP A 187 -1.45 10.07 20.28
N VAL A 188 -2.62 10.01 19.64
CA VAL A 188 -3.89 10.45 20.23
C VAL A 188 -5.07 9.49 20.05
N HIS A 189 -5.03 8.57 19.08
CA HIS A 189 -6.17 7.72 18.73
C HIS A 189 -6.11 6.32 19.36
N ASN A 190 -7.27 5.77 19.66
CA ASN A 190 -7.52 4.38 19.99
C ASN A 190 -7.82 3.62 18.69
N ALA A 191 -7.32 2.39 18.57
CA ALA A 191 -7.55 1.61 17.36
C ALA A 191 -8.97 1.01 17.37
N ILE A 192 -9.66 1.05 16.23
CA ILE A 192 -10.91 0.30 16.01
C ILE A 192 -10.54 -1.10 15.54
N TYR A 193 -11.06 -2.11 16.24
CA TYR A 193 -10.94 -3.52 15.86
C TYR A 193 -12.28 -4.04 15.35
N ILE A 194 -12.24 -4.71 14.20
CA ILE A 194 -13.39 -5.36 13.59
C ILE A 194 -12.94 -6.72 13.08
N GLU A 195 -13.73 -7.73 13.40
CA GLU A 195 -13.58 -9.08 12.87
C GLU A 195 -14.79 -9.40 12.01
N MET A 196 -14.56 -9.87 10.78
CA MET A 196 -15.61 -10.21 9.83
C MET A 196 -15.48 -11.66 9.41
N SER A 197 -16.61 -12.37 9.30
CA SER A 197 -16.64 -13.71 8.74
C SER A 197 -16.30 -13.69 7.24
N SER A 198 -15.52 -14.67 6.79
CA SER A 198 -15.27 -14.89 5.36
C SER A 198 -15.92 -16.18 4.91
N LYS A 199 -16.37 -16.22 3.66
CA LYS A 199 -16.98 -17.39 3.03
C LYS A 199 -16.13 -18.67 3.09
N ASP A 200 -14.80 -18.58 3.20
CA ASP A 200 -13.93 -19.77 3.30
C ASP A 200 -14.07 -20.51 4.65
N THR A 201 -14.79 -19.92 5.61
CA THR A 201 -15.25 -20.55 6.84
C THR A 201 -16.77 -20.74 6.80
N CYS A 202 -17.28 -21.50 5.82
CA CYS A 202 -18.64 -22.04 5.93
C CYS A 202 -18.71 -22.99 7.14
N MET A 203 -19.19 -22.49 8.28
CA MET A 203 -19.95 -23.33 9.19
C MET A 203 -21.37 -23.48 8.64
N PRO A 204 -21.98 -24.67 8.73
CA PRO A 204 -23.38 -24.83 8.38
C PRO A 204 -24.22 -23.98 9.33
N VAL A 205 -25.05 -23.11 8.76
CA VAL A 205 -26.08 -22.38 9.50
C VAL A 205 -27.07 -23.41 10.02
N VAL A 206 -27.02 -23.70 11.33
CA VAL A 206 -28.07 -24.45 12.02
C VAL A 206 -29.00 -23.43 12.65
N GLU A 207 -30.23 -23.41 12.17
CA GLU A 207 -31.30 -22.59 12.74
C GLU A 207 -31.58 -23.02 14.19
N ASN A 208 -31.42 -22.07 15.11
CA ASN A 208 -32.08 -21.96 16.41
C ASN A 208 -32.26 -23.24 17.25
N ILE A 209 -31.19 -23.70 17.92
CA ILE A 209 -31.31 -24.38 19.23
C ILE A 209 -30.19 -23.89 20.14
N ASN A 210 -30.53 -23.32 21.30
CA ASN A 210 -29.61 -22.97 22.39
C ASN A 210 -28.89 -24.22 22.91
N VAL A 211 -27.76 -24.58 22.31
CA VAL A 211 -26.78 -25.48 22.90
C VAL A 211 -25.41 -24.82 22.77
N ASP A 212 -24.77 -24.58 23.92
CA ASP A 212 -23.36 -24.19 23.99
C ASP A 212 -22.51 -25.24 23.26
N ILE A 213 -21.99 -24.92 22.07
CA ILE A 213 -21.07 -25.79 21.34
C ILE A 213 -19.71 -25.11 21.22
N ASP A 214 -18.73 -25.68 21.96
CA ASP A 214 -17.29 -25.41 21.91
C ASP A 214 -16.75 -25.82 20.54
N ASP A 215 -16.75 -24.88 19.58
CA ASP A 215 -16.24 -25.09 18.22
C ASP A 215 -14.70 -25.11 18.19
N SER A 216 -14.15 -26.23 18.65
CA SER A 216 -12.84 -26.68 18.23
C SER A 216 -13.04 -27.92 17.37
N SER A 217 -12.62 -27.89 16.11
CA SER A 217 -12.50 -29.11 15.31
C SER A 217 -11.47 -30.04 15.96
N VAL A 218 -11.97 -30.92 16.83
CA VAL A 218 -11.20 -31.97 17.49
C VAL A 218 -10.88 -33.00 16.42
N VAL A 219 -9.64 -33.03 15.95
CA VAL A 219 -9.19 -34.17 15.15
C VAL A 219 -8.88 -35.28 16.14
N THR A 220 -9.71 -36.31 16.13
CA THR A 220 -9.49 -37.53 16.89
C THR A 220 -8.30 -38.27 16.28
N LYS A 221 -7.25 -38.50 17.09
CA LYS A 221 -6.18 -39.41 16.72
C LYS A 221 -6.36 -40.73 17.46
N CYS A 222 -6.55 -41.81 16.70
CA CYS A 222 -6.48 -43.15 17.27
C CYS A 222 -5.03 -43.47 17.63
N LYS A 223 -4.78 -43.84 18.89
CA LYS A 223 -3.48 -44.36 19.33
C LYS A 223 -3.67 -45.79 19.84
N TRP A 224 -3.50 -46.76 18.95
CA TRP A 224 -3.59 -48.18 19.29
C TRP A 224 -2.63 -48.55 20.42
N LYS A 225 -3.16 -49.27 21.41
CA LYS A 225 -2.38 -49.86 22.51
C LYS A 225 -2.64 -51.36 22.49
N MET A 226 -1.58 -52.16 22.32
CA MET A 226 -1.71 -53.62 22.24
C MET A 226 -2.41 -54.23 23.46
N THR A 227 -2.24 -53.62 24.64
CA THR A 227 -2.88 -54.04 25.89
C THR A 227 -4.40 -53.89 25.90
N LYS A 228 -4.98 -53.14 24.95
CA LYS A 228 -6.42 -52.89 24.83
C LYS A 228 -7.09 -53.72 23.73
N TYR A 229 -6.37 -54.69 23.16
CA TYR A 229 -6.88 -55.52 22.06
C TYR A 229 -8.20 -56.23 22.39
N HIS A 230 -8.25 -56.95 23.53
CA HIS A 230 -9.45 -57.68 23.93
C HIS A 230 -10.62 -56.74 24.21
N GLU A 231 -10.41 -55.67 24.98
CA GLU A 231 -11.44 -54.66 25.27
C GLU A 231 -12.00 -54.02 23.99
N PHE A 232 -11.14 -53.73 23.01
CA PHE A 232 -11.58 -53.20 21.72
C PHE A 232 -12.45 -54.19 20.97
N ASN A 233 -12.04 -55.45 20.92
CA ASN A 233 -12.79 -56.50 20.25
C ASN A 233 -14.17 -56.73 20.90
N ASP A 234 -14.22 -56.71 22.23
CA ASP A 234 -15.46 -56.85 23.00
C ASP A 234 -16.41 -55.64 22.83
N CYS A 235 -15.89 -54.48 22.39
CA CYS A 235 -16.68 -53.27 22.15
C CYS A 235 -17.24 -53.15 20.72
N ILE A 236 -16.88 -54.08 19.82
CA ILE A 236 -17.44 -54.12 18.46
C ILE A 236 -18.85 -54.71 18.53
N ASP A 237 -19.83 -53.97 18.03
CA ASP A 237 -21.22 -54.39 18.05
C ASP A 237 -21.51 -55.40 16.92
N GLU A 238 -21.68 -56.67 17.27
CA GLU A 238 -21.99 -57.74 16.32
C GLU A 238 -23.31 -57.51 15.58
N ALA A 239 -24.29 -56.81 16.18
CA ALA A 239 -25.56 -56.53 15.51
C ALA A 239 -25.36 -55.52 14.37
N VAL A 240 -24.47 -54.54 14.55
CA VAL A 240 -24.10 -53.58 13.49
C VAL A 240 -23.33 -54.28 12.38
N ILE A 241 -22.41 -55.20 12.70
CA ILE A 241 -21.75 -56.04 11.70
C ILE A 241 -22.77 -56.82 10.88
N HIS A 242 -23.71 -57.47 11.54
CA HIS A 242 -24.74 -58.24 10.87
C HIS A 242 -25.58 -57.36 9.94
N SER A 243 -25.94 -56.14 10.36
CA SER A 243 -26.63 -55.17 9.49
C SER A 243 -25.81 -54.77 8.26
N ILE A 244 -24.50 -54.56 8.41
CA ILE A 244 -23.62 -54.23 7.28
C ILE A 244 -23.51 -55.42 6.31
N VAL A 245 -23.43 -56.64 6.82
CA VAL A 245 -23.39 -57.87 6.02
C VAL A 245 -24.69 -58.06 5.23
N VAL A 246 -25.85 -57.90 5.87
CA VAL A 246 -27.16 -57.97 5.18
C VAL A 246 -27.24 -56.93 4.07
N LYS A 247 -26.83 -55.68 4.32
CA LYS A 247 -26.76 -54.65 3.28
C LYS A 247 -25.85 -55.05 2.12
N LEU A 248 -24.71 -55.68 2.40
CA LEU A 248 -23.80 -56.17 1.35
C LEU A 248 -24.40 -57.31 0.52
N GLU A 249 -25.18 -58.20 1.14
CA GLU A 249 -25.88 -59.30 0.46
C GLU A 249 -27.08 -58.82 -0.37
N GLU A 250 -27.73 -57.74 0.05
CA GLU A 250 -28.88 -57.13 -0.64
C GLU A 250 -28.48 -56.21 -1.81
N ILE A 251 -27.20 -55.89 -1.96
CA ILE A 251 -26.73 -55.02 -3.05
C ILE A 251 -26.79 -55.76 -4.38
N ASP A 252 -27.57 -55.20 -5.29
CA ASP A 252 -27.59 -55.60 -6.70
C ASP A 252 -26.25 -55.23 -7.35
N THR A 253 -25.52 -56.25 -7.83
CA THR A 253 -24.20 -56.08 -8.45
C THR A 253 -24.23 -55.22 -9.70
N ASP A 254 -25.38 -55.10 -10.36
CA ASP A 254 -25.54 -54.30 -11.59
C ASP A 254 -25.79 -52.81 -11.30
N LEU A 255 -26.03 -52.43 -10.04
CA LEU A 255 -26.38 -51.07 -9.60
C LEU A 255 -25.38 -50.45 -8.59
N ILE A 256 -24.18 -51.02 -8.46
CA ILE A 256 -23.17 -50.49 -7.55
C ILE A 256 -22.61 -49.16 -8.07
N ASP A 257 -22.92 -48.08 -7.36
CA ASP A 257 -22.31 -46.77 -7.56
C ASP A 257 -21.40 -46.36 -6.39
N ASN A 258 -20.68 -45.25 -6.57
CA ASN A 258 -19.78 -44.74 -5.53
C ASN A 258 -20.54 -44.29 -4.27
N ILE A 259 -21.83 -43.99 -4.35
CA ILE A 259 -22.63 -43.52 -3.21
C ILE A 259 -22.88 -44.68 -2.26
N VAL A 260 -23.32 -45.82 -2.80
CA VAL A 260 -23.56 -47.05 -2.01
C VAL A 260 -22.26 -47.54 -1.36
N VAL A 261 -21.16 -47.57 -2.11
CA VAL A 261 -19.85 -47.97 -1.58
C VAL A 261 -19.39 -47.05 -0.44
N ASN A 262 -19.49 -45.73 -0.63
CA ASN A 262 -19.10 -44.77 0.41
C ASN A 262 -19.97 -44.91 1.66
N SER A 263 -21.28 -45.14 1.52
CA SER A 263 -22.18 -45.34 2.65
C SER A 263 -21.76 -46.55 3.51
N ILE A 264 -21.40 -47.67 2.90
CA ILE A 264 -20.94 -48.86 3.62
C ILE A 264 -19.59 -48.61 4.29
N VAL A 265 -18.67 -47.91 3.61
CA VAL A 265 -17.37 -47.54 4.17
C VAL A 265 -17.54 -46.63 5.38
N ASP A 266 -18.48 -45.68 5.33
CA ASP A 266 -18.78 -44.78 6.44
C ASP A 266 -19.40 -45.51 7.64
N GLU A 267 -20.27 -46.50 7.41
CA GLU A 267 -20.80 -47.36 8.46
C GLU A 267 -19.70 -48.23 9.11
N CYS A 268 -18.81 -48.83 8.31
CA CYS A 268 -17.65 -49.57 8.79
C CYS A 268 -16.72 -48.69 9.64
N ASN A 269 -16.43 -47.49 9.17
CA ASN A 269 -15.59 -46.53 9.88
C ASN A 269 -16.24 -46.10 11.20
N SER A 270 -17.54 -45.86 11.19
CA SER A 270 -18.31 -45.47 12.38
C SER A 270 -18.28 -46.57 13.44
N LEU A 271 -18.46 -47.84 13.05
CA LEU A 271 -18.36 -49.00 13.93
C LEU A 271 -16.98 -49.07 14.62
N ILE A 272 -15.90 -48.94 13.84
CA ILE A 272 -14.52 -48.99 14.37
C ILE A 272 -14.25 -47.81 15.31
N LEU A 273 -14.70 -46.60 14.97
CA LEU A 273 -14.51 -45.41 15.78
C LEU A 273 -15.31 -45.47 17.09
N GLN A 274 -16.53 -46.01 17.07
CA GLN A 274 -17.32 -46.22 18.28
C GLN A 274 -16.67 -47.22 19.22
N ALA A 275 -16.19 -48.35 18.70
CA ALA A 275 -15.44 -49.32 19.50
C ALA A 275 -14.15 -48.70 20.09
N ALA A 276 -13.42 -47.90 19.30
CA ALA A 276 -12.22 -47.21 19.75
C ALA A 276 -12.51 -46.14 20.81
N SER A 277 -13.65 -45.45 20.70
CA SER A 277 -14.12 -44.47 21.67
C SER A 277 -14.44 -45.11 23.02
N LYS A 278 -15.17 -46.23 23.02
CA LYS A 278 -15.50 -47.00 24.24
C LYS A 278 -14.27 -47.53 24.98
N CYS A 279 -13.15 -47.69 24.28
CA CYS A 279 -11.91 -48.25 24.82
C CYS A 279 -10.82 -47.21 25.14
N ASP A 280 -11.16 -45.91 25.18
CA ASP A 280 -10.20 -44.81 25.39
C ASP A 280 -9.00 -44.84 24.40
N LEU A 281 -9.22 -45.32 23.17
CA LEU A 281 -8.21 -45.36 22.11
C LEU A 281 -8.23 -44.09 21.23
N LEU A 282 -9.31 -43.31 21.31
CA LEU A 282 -9.41 -41.99 20.66
C LEU A 282 -8.88 -40.90 21.60
N LEU A 283 -7.77 -40.28 21.22
CA LEU A 283 -7.29 -39.07 21.87
C LEU A 283 -7.83 -37.85 21.14
N GLU A 284 -8.72 -37.13 21.80
CA GLU A 284 -9.15 -35.81 21.38
C GLU A 284 -7.98 -34.83 21.49
N LYS A 285 -7.47 -34.39 20.34
CA LYS A 285 -6.48 -33.33 20.29
C LYS A 285 -7.12 -32.13 19.64
N LYS A 286 -7.25 -31.02 20.38
CA LYS A 286 -7.53 -29.71 19.76
C LYS A 286 -6.42 -29.44 18.74
N VAL A 287 -6.74 -29.54 17.45
CA VAL A 287 -5.76 -29.30 16.40
C VAL A 287 -5.61 -27.80 16.22
N ILE A 288 -4.63 -27.25 16.92
CA ILE A 288 -4.03 -25.99 16.50
C ILE A 288 -3.26 -26.31 15.22
N ARG A 289 -3.86 -26.07 14.05
CA ARG A 289 -3.20 -26.23 12.74
C ARG A 289 -1.91 -25.40 12.75
N LYS A 290 -0.78 -26.04 13.04
CA LYS A 290 0.53 -25.47 12.79
C LYS A 290 0.74 -25.49 11.29
N VAL A 291 0.27 -24.43 10.61
CA VAL A 291 0.61 -24.15 9.21
C VAL A 291 2.12 -24.36 9.05
N ASP A 292 2.49 -25.22 8.11
CA ASP A 292 3.86 -25.62 7.85
C ASP A 292 4.72 -24.36 7.61
N ASN A 293 5.51 -23.97 8.63
CA ASN A 293 6.25 -22.70 8.62
C ASN A 293 7.45 -22.73 7.66
N SER A 294 7.70 -23.85 6.98
CA SER A 294 8.80 -24.05 6.04
C SER A 294 8.72 -23.13 4.80
N LEU A 295 7.52 -22.67 4.42
CA LEU A 295 7.32 -21.74 3.30
C LEU A 295 7.15 -20.26 3.69
N LYS A 296 7.16 -19.92 5.00
CA LYS A 296 7.16 -18.51 5.40
C LYS A 296 8.51 -17.91 5.07
N LYS A 297 8.61 -17.26 3.90
CA LYS A 297 9.72 -16.39 3.49
C LYS A 297 10.24 -15.69 4.74
N ARG A 298 11.46 -16.04 5.17
CA ARG A 298 12.09 -15.45 6.36
C ARG A 298 12.00 -13.95 6.18
N LYS A 299 11.16 -13.28 6.98
CA LYS A 299 10.98 -11.82 6.90
C LYS A 299 12.38 -11.22 6.91
N VAL A 300 12.72 -10.49 5.85
CA VAL A 300 14.04 -9.86 5.71
C VAL A 300 14.25 -9.06 7.00
N LYS A 301 15.22 -9.47 7.80
CA LYS A 301 15.49 -8.79 9.07
C LYS A 301 15.91 -7.38 8.72
N LYS A 302 15.18 -6.39 9.24
CA LYS A 302 15.54 -4.98 9.07
C LYS A 302 16.97 -4.81 9.62
N PRO A 303 17.93 -4.32 8.82
CA PRO A 303 19.35 -4.33 9.20
C PRO A 303 19.66 -3.44 10.40
N TRP A 304 18.80 -2.46 10.68
CA TRP A 304 18.89 -1.57 11.84
C TRP A 304 18.20 -2.11 13.11
N PHE A 305 17.50 -3.24 13.04
CA PHE A 305 16.83 -3.82 14.20
C PHE A 305 17.76 -4.80 14.93
N ASN A 306 18.45 -4.30 15.95
CA ASN A 306 19.46 -5.05 16.70
C ASN A 306 18.88 -5.72 17.99
N ARG A 307 19.77 -6.27 18.83
CA ARG A 307 19.40 -6.92 20.10
C ARG A 307 18.70 -5.96 21.07
N GLU A 308 19.18 -4.72 21.17
CA GLU A 308 18.60 -3.69 22.02
C GLU A 308 17.15 -3.36 21.62
N CYS A 309 16.89 -3.21 20.31
CA CYS A 309 15.53 -3.06 19.79
C CYS A 309 14.64 -4.26 20.19
N ALA A 310 15.17 -5.48 20.11
CA ALA A 310 14.43 -6.69 20.49
C ALA A 310 14.12 -6.75 21.99
N GLU A 311 15.07 -6.35 22.85
CA GLU A 311 14.91 -6.29 24.29
C GLU A 311 13.85 -5.25 24.69
N LYS A 312 13.95 -4.02 24.19
CA LYS A 312 12.97 -2.96 24.46
C LYS A 312 11.58 -3.31 23.91
N ARG A 313 11.50 -3.97 22.75
CA ARG A 313 10.25 -4.54 22.23
C ARG A 313 9.64 -5.53 23.21
N LYS A 314 10.42 -6.49 23.74
CA LYS A 314 9.92 -7.46 24.73
C LYS A 314 9.38 -6.79 25.98
N LEU A 315 10.09 -5.78 26.51
CA LEU A 315 9.65 -5.02 27.68
C LEU A 315 8.32 -4.30 27.42
N TYR A 316 8.21 -3.61 26.29
CA TYR A 316 6.97 -2.96 25.87
C TYR A 316 5.80 -3.94 25.73
N HIS A 317 5.98 -5.10 25.08
CA HIS A 317 4.91 -6.10 24.94
C HIS A 317 4.50 -6.71 26.30
N ARG A 318 5.45 -6.90 27.23
CA ARG A 318 5.13 -7.30 28.61
C ARG A 318 4.28 -6.25 29.31
N ALA A 319 4.66 -4.98 29.22
CA ALA A 319 3.91 -3.87 29.81
C ALA A 319 2.51 -3.74 29.19
N LYS A 320 2.38 -3.91 27.87
CA LYS A 320 1.10 -3.92 27.15
C LYS A 320 0.17 -5.03 27.64
N ASN A 321 0.66 -6.26 27.69
CA ASN A 321 -0.12 -7.41 28.16
C ASN A 321 -0.47 -7.32 29.65
N TYR A 322 0.38 -6.68 30.45
CA TYR A 322 0.08 -6.40 31.85
C TYR A 322 -1.02 -5.34 31.98
N ASN A 323 -0.89 -4.22 31.26
CA ASN A 323 -1.90 -3.16 31.25
C ASN A 323 -3.27 -3.66 30.76
N TRP A 324 -3.30 -4.53 29.75
CA TRP A 324 -4.55 -5.14 29.26
C TRP A 324 -5.27 -5.95 30.35
N ARG A 325 -4.51 -6.70 31.18
CA ARG A 325 -5.08 -7.52 32.25
C ARG A 325 -5.52 -6.71 33.47
N VAL A 326 -4.77 -5.68 33.84
CA VAL A 326 -4.92 -5.00 35.13
C VAL A 326 -5.64 -3.65 35.02
N LYS A 327 -5.46 -2.90 33.92
CA LYS A 327 -6.11 -1.61 33.63
C LYS A 327 -6.03 -0.57 34.76
N THR A 328 -4.88 -0.43 35.42
CA THR A 328 -4.64 0.58 36.48
C THR A 328 -3.87 1.79 35.95
N ALA A 329 -3.91 2.92 36.68
CA ALA A 329 -3.11 4.10 36.36
C ALA A 329 -1.60 3.82 36.35
N GLU A 330 -1.13 2.97 37.27
CA GLU A 330 0.27 2.52 37.32
C GLU A 330 0.63 1.67 36.09
N SER A 331 -0.22 0.70 35.71
CA SER A 331 0.04 -0.11 34.52
C SER A 331 0.02 0.73 33.23
N LYS A 332 -0.86 1.74 33.14
CA LYS A 332 -0.90 2.70 32.03
C LYS A 332 0.39 3.52 31.96
N THR A 333 0.86 4.02 33.11
CA THR A 333 2.12 4.78 33.23
C THR A 333 3.32 3.93 32.80
N ASN A 334 3.41 2.67 33.26
CA ASN A 334 4.46 1.75 32.86
C ASN A 334 4.45 1.44 31.35
N LEU A 335 3.27 1.23 30.76
CA LEU A 335 3.11 1.08 29.31
C LEU A 335 3.63 2.31 28.55
N THR A 336 3.26 3.51 28.99
CA THR A 336 3.73 4.76 28.38
C THR A 336 5.25 4.91 28.46
N VAL A 337 5.87 4.63 29.61
CA VAL A 337 7.33 4.67 29.79
C VAL A 337 8.01 3.65 28.87
N CYS A 338 7.57 2.39 28.89
CA CYS A 338 8.14 1.34 28.06
C CYS A 338 8.00 1.64 26.55
N SER A 339 6.89 2.25 26.14
CA SER A 339 6.67 2.66 24.75
C SER A 339 7.62 3.79 24.33
N LYS A 340 7.76 4.84 25.15
CA LYS A 340 8.69 5.95 24.88
C LYS A 340 10.13 5.45 24.73
N GLU A 341 10.56 4.60 25.64
CA GLU A 341 11.88 3.96 25.60
C GLU A 341 12.09 3.11 24.35
N TYR A 342 11.08 2.32 23.97
CA TYR A 342 11.15 1.51 22.76
C TYR A 342 11.22 2.38 21.48
N LYS A 343 10.37 3.41 21.36
CA LYS A 343 10.42 4.36 20.24
C LYS A 343 11.77 5.07 20.17
N LYS A 344 12.30 5.53 21.30
CA LYS A 344 13.60 6.21 21.39
C LYS A 344 14.71 5.32 20.83
N VAL A 345 14.76 4.05 21.24
CA VAL A 345 15.75 3.09 20.74
C VAL A 345 15.56 2.81 19.25
N LEU A 346 14.33 2.62 18.76
CA LEU A 346 14.06 2.44 17.33
C LEU A 346 14.56 3.63 16.50
N CYS A 347 14.20 4.85 16.91
CA CYS A 347 14.63 6.07 16.23
C CYS A 347 16.15 6.23 16.24
N ASN A 348 16.79 5.96 17.37
CA ASN A 348 18.24 6.03 17.49
C ASN A 348 18.94 5.03 16.56
N GLN A 349 18.52 3.77 16.59
CA GLN A 349 19.12 2.72 15.76
C GLN A 349 18.87 2.95 14.26
N TYR A 350 17.68 3.45 13.89
CA TYR A 350 17.40 3.85 12.51
C TYR A 350 18.27 5.03 12.05
N ARG A 351 18.41 6.08 12.87
CA ARG A 351 19.28 7.22 12.56
C ARG A 351 20.74 6.81 12.44
N LEU A 352 21.23 5.96 13.35
CA LEU A 352 22.60 5.44 13.32
C LEU A 352 22.84 4.62 12.05
N TYR A 353 21.90 3.73 11.71
CA TYR A 353 21.96 2.96 10.47
C TYR A 353 21.96 3.87 9.25
N ASN A 354 21.07 4.85 9.15
CA ASN A 354 21.01 5.76 8.01
C ASN A 354 22.28 6.60 7.88
N LYS A 355 22.82 7.11 8.99
CA LYS A 355 24.11 7.82 9.00
C LYS A 355 25.23 6.95 8.45
N ASN A 356 25.31 5.70 8.91
CA ASN A 356 26.31 4.74 8.45
C ASN A 356 26.09 4.32 7.00
N PHE A 357 24.84 4.17 6.57
CA PHE A 357 24.46 3.83 5.21
C PHE A 357 24.82 4.96 4.24
N ILE A 358 24.54 6.22 4.58
CA ILE A 358 24.94 7.39 3.78
C ILE A 358 26.47 7.50 3.72
N LYS A 359 27.18 7.29 4.84
CA LYS A 359 28.65 7.27 4.85
C LYS A 359 29.20 6.18 3.93
N LYS A 360 28.60 4.98 3.98
CA LYS A 360 28.95 3.86 3.10
C LYS A 360 28.67 4.19 1.63
N LEU A 361 27.53 4.80 1.32
CA LEU A 361 27.19 5.22 -0.04
C LEU A 361 28.19 6.26 -0.58
N LYS A 362 28.55 7.28 0.22
CA LYS A 362 29.54 8.28 -0.19
C LYS A 362 30.91 7.68 -0.47
N ASN A 363 31.36 6.73 0.37
CA ASN A 363 32.62 6.02 0.17
C ASN A 363 32.59 5.12 -1.08
N LEU A 364 31.54 4.32 -1.26
CA LEU A 364 31.38 3.48 -2.45
C LEU A 364 31.28 4.30 -3.74
N ARG A 365 30.61 5.46 -3.70
CA ARG A 365 30.53 6.35 -4.87
C ARG A 365 31.91 6.79 -5.36
N GLN A 366 32.87 6.98 -4.45
CA GLN A 366 34.23 7.42 -4.78
C GLN A 366 35.15 6.25 -5.13
N ASN A 367 34.98 5.09 -4.48
CA ASN A 367 35.95 4.00 -4.54
C ASN A 367 35.51 2.79 -5.39
N ASP A 368 34.20 2.55 -5.53
CA ASP A 368 33.63 1.39 -6.25
C ASP A 368 32.20 1.70 -6.74
N CYS A 369 32.12 2.30 -7.94
CA CYS A 369 30.86 2.70 -8.55
C CYS A 369 29.91 1.52 -8.83
N LYS A 370 30.44 0.32 -9.12
CA LYS A 370 29.63 -0.86 -9.40
C LYS A 370 28.94 -1.36 -8.12
N SER A 371 29.66 -1.43 -7.00
CA SER A 371 29.08 -1.79 -5.71
C SER A 371 28.10 -0.73 -5.20
N TYR A 372 28.35 0.55 -5.48
CA TYR A 372 27.41 1.64 -5.20
C TYR A 372 26.06 1.42 -5.88
N TRP A 373 26.05 1.21 -7.21
CA TRP A 373 24.83 0.96 -7.97
C TRP A 373 24.14 -0.35 -7.57
N ASN A 374 24.91 -1.40 -7.30
CA ASN A 374 24.36 -2.64 -6.77
C ASN A 374 23.64 -2.44 -5.43
N LEU A 375 24.19 -1.62 -4.53
CA LEU A 375 23.58 -1.33 -3.24
C LEU A 375 22.28 -0.52 -3.39
N LEU A 376 22.26 0.48 -4.27
CA LEU A 376 21.04 1.25 -4.61
C LEU A 376 19.98 0.36 -5.26
N ASN A 377 20.36 -0.44 -6.24
CA ASN A 377 19.45 -1.35 -6.94
C ASN A 377 18.89 -2.43 -6.00
N ARG A 378 19.67 -2.87 -5.00
CA ARG A 378 19.19 -3.77 -3.92
C ARG A 378 18.21 -3.08 -2.97
N ALA A 379 18.46 -1.82 -2.61
CA ALA A 379 17.53 -1.03 -1.81
C ALA A 379 16.20 -0.83 -2.54
N CYS A 380 16.23 -0.54 -3.84
CA CYS A 380 15.03 -0.40 -4.67
C CYS A 380 14.31 -1.73 -4.98
N SER A 381 15.01 -2.87 -4.97
CA SER A 381 14.40 -4.17 -5.31
C SER A 381 13.80 -4.92 -4.12
N SER A 382 14.21 -4.63 -2.89
CA SER A 382 13.78 -5.37 -1.70
C SER A 382 12.46 -4.88 -1.07
N GLN A 383 12.00 -3.67 -1.38
CA GLN A 383 10.72 -3.13 -0.88
C GLN A 383 9.74 -2.71 -1.98
N THR A 384 10.15 -2.64 -3.25
CA THR A 384 9.37 -1.89 -4.25
C THR A 384 9.15 -2.60 -5.57
N LYS A 385 9.64 -3.83 -5.80
CA LYS A 385 9.29 -4.56 -7.04
C LYS A 385 7.82 -4.97 -7.16
N GLN A 386 7.05 -4.97 -6.08
CA GLN A 386 5.59 -5.19 -6.15
C GLN A 386 4.79 -3.90 -6.43
N ASN A 387 5.33 -2.71 -6.13
CA ASN A 387 4.64 -1.43 -6.34
C ASN A 387 5.24 -0.59 -7.50
N ILE A 388 6.49 -0.86 -7.92
CA ILE A 388 7.09 -0.33 -9.16
C ILE A 388 6.90 -1.37 -10.29
N VAL A 389 5.69 -1.94 -10.39
CA VAL A 389 5.27 -2.67 -11.60
C VAL A 389 4.70 -1.69 -12.63
N ASN A 390 4.30 -0.50 -12.20
CA ASN A 390 4.04 0.59 -13.14
C ASN A 390 5.36 1.32 -13.37
N LYS A 391 6.22 0.76 -14.23
CA LYS A 391 7.13 1.62 -15.00
C LYS A 391 6.22 2.66 -15.65
N VAL A 392 6.26 3.90 -15.16
CA VAL A 392 5.59 5.04 -15.83
C VAL A 392 6.00 4.92 -17.29
N SER A 393 5.03 4.67 -18.16
CA SER A 393 5.34 4.51 -19.58
C SER A 393 5.97 5.81 -20.07
N LEU A 394 6.85 5.72 -21.05
CA LEU A 394 7.40 6.91 -21.70
C LEU A 394 6.27 7.85 -22.17
N ASP A 395 5.13 7.29 -22.59
CA ASP A 395 3.93 8.05 -22.96
C ASP A 395 3.29 8.75 -21.76
N CYS A 396 3.20 8.10 -20.60
CA CYS A 396 2.66 8.72 -19.38
C CYS A 396 3.58 9.86 -18.90
N PHE A 397 4.89 9.66 -18.96
CA PHE A 397 5.88 10.69 -18.65
C PHE A 397 5.81 11.85 -19.66
N TYR A 398 5.77 11.56 -20.95
CA TYR A 398 5.61 12.55 -22.02
C TYR A 398 4.31 13.35 -21.89
N ASN A 399 3.18 12.67 -21.67
CA ASN A 399 1.88 13.32 -21.53
C ASN A 399 1.79 14.18 -20.26
N HIS A 400 2.44 13.79 -19.17
CA HIS A 400 2.53 14.62 -17.96
C HIS A 400 3.24 15.96 -18.25
N PHE A 401 4.42 15.91 -18.87
CA PHE A 401 5.15 17.14 -19.24
C PHE A 401 4.46 17.93 -20.35
N LYS A 402 3.81 17.24 -21.29
CA LYS A 402 2.97 17.90 -22.30
C LYS A 402 1.80 18.64 -21.65
N LYS A 403 1.12 18.04 -20.67
CA LYS A 403 0.01 18.64 -19.93
C LYS A 403 0.47 19.83 -19.09
N LEU A 404 1.62 19.73 -18.41
CA LEU A 404 2.25 20.86 -17.72
C LEU A 404 2.53 22.04 -18.67
N ASN A 405 2.96 21.74 -19.91
CA ASN A 405 3.24 22.76 -20.92
C ASN A 405 2.00 23.27 -21.66
N SER A 406 0.83 22.62 -21.51
CA SER A 406 -0.41 23.02 -22.20
C SER A 406 -1.45 23.61 -21.24
N ALA A 407 -1.17 23.65 -19.94
CA ALA A 407 -2.06 24.21 -18.93
C ALA A 407 -1.92 25.73 -18.74
N GLN A 408 -1.39 26.47 -19.74
CA GLN A 408 -1.20 27.93 -19.63
C GLN A 408 -2.32 28.80 -20.20
N ASP A 409 -3.38 28.27 -20.81
CA ASP A 409 -4.22 29.13 -21.66
C ASP A 409 -5.66 29.42 -21.23
N GLU A 410 -6.18 28.97 -20.08
CA GLU A 410 -7.58 29.31 -19.73
C GLU A 410 -7.77 29.66 -18.24
N ASN A 411 -7.86 30.97 -17.97
CA ASN A 411 -8.43 31.63 -16.79
C ASN A 411 -7.53 32.05 -15.62
N ASP A 412 -6.38 32.68 -15.87
CA ASP A 412 -5.81 33.59 -14.87
C ASP A 412 -5.44 34.95 -15.49
N ASP A 413 -6.45 35.80 -15.65
CA ASP A 413 -6.36 37.21 -16.07
C ASP A 413 -5.60 38.12 -15.06
N THR A 414 -4.73 37.56 -14.23
CA THR A 414 -3.89 38.35 -13.30
C THR A 414 -2.39 38.31 -13.59
N PHE A 415 -1.94 37.55 -14.59
CA PHE A 415 -0.59 37.71 -15.14
C PHE A 415 -0.64 38.55 -16.40
N GLU A 416 -0.59 39.88 -16.23
CA GLU A 416 -0.21 40.79 -17.32
C GLU A 416 1.03 40.22 -18.02
N ASN A 417 0.92 40.08 -19.34
CA ASN A 417 1.95 39.67 -20.29
C ASN A 417 3.37 39.82 -19.74
N ILE A 418 3.99 38.70 -19.36
CA ILE A 418 5.44 38.64 -19.23
C ILE A 418 5.98 38.80 -20.64
N ASP A 419 6.30 40.05 -20.97
CA ASP A 419 7.02 40.44 -22.16
C ASP A 419 8.25 39.53 -22.27
N VAL A 420 8.27 38.73 -23.34
CA VAL A 420 9.30 37.72 -23.61
C VAL A 420 10.66 38.38 -23.76
N ASP A 421 10.70 39.67 -24.13
CA ASP A 421 11.93 40.46 -24.16
C ASP A 421 12.45 40.80 -22.74
N ASN A 422 11.58 40.72 -21.73
CA ASN A 422 11.88 40.95 -20.32
C ASN A 422 12.29 39.66 -19.57
N ILE A 423 12.24 38.47 -20.19
CA ILE A 423 12.79 37.23 -19.60
C ILE A 423 14.29 37.36 -19.34
N THR A 424 14.99 38.13 -20.18
CA THR A 424 16.40 38.46 -19.96
C THR A 424 16.56 39.31 -18.70
N SER A 425 15.69 40.29 -18.50
CA SER A 425 15.67 41.16 -17.30
C SER A 425 15.37 40.36 -16.02
N LEU A 426 14.33 39.52 -16.04
CA LEU A 426 13.98 38.65 -14.91
C LEU A 426 15.05 37.61 -14.59
N ASN A 427 15.69 37.01 -15.60
CA ASN A 427 16.84 36.15 -15.37
C ASN A 427 18.04 36.93 -14.84
N THR A 428 18.21 38.20 -15.25
CA THR A 428 19.27 39.06 -14.69
C THR A 428 18.97 39.41 -13.23
N GLU A 429 17.70 39.52 -12.85
CA GLU A 429 17.27 39.85 -11.48
C GLU A 429 17.28 38.62 -10.55
N VAL A 430 16.88 37.45 -11.02
CA VAL A 430 16.95 36.19 -10.26
C VAL A 430 18.40 35.68 -10.13
N ASN A 431 19.23 35.90 -11.15
CA ASN A 431 20.66 35.58 -11.11
C ASN A 431 21.54 36.76 -10.68
N ARG A 432 20.94 37.86 -10.23
CA ARG A 432 21.67 38.98 -9.64
C ARG A 432 22.42 38.48 -8.41
N ALA A 433 23.68 38.88 -8.30
CA ALA A 433 24.45 38.63 -7.08
C ALA A 433 23.69 39.19 -5.87
N ILE A 434 23.43 38.31 -4.88
CA ILE A 434 22.71 38.66 -3.64
C ILE A 434 23.30 39.95 -3.09
N SER A 435 22.47 40.98 -2.97
CA SER A 435 22.97 42.30 -2.59
C SER A 435 23.31 42.36 -1.10
N GLU A 436 24.24 43.24 -0.75
CA GLU A 436 24.57 43.52 0.65
C GLU A 436 23.32 43.95 1.44
N ASN A 437 22.39 44.68 0.81
CA ASN A 437 21.13 45.09 1.43
C ASN A 437 20.21 43.91 1.74
N GLU A 438 20.09 42.93 0.86
CA GLU A 438 19.26 41.74 1.08
C GLU A 438 19.82 40.85 2.19
N THR A 439 21.15 40.70 2.21
CA THR A 439 21.87 40.00 3.27
C THR A 439 21.71 40.73 4.60
N THR A 440 21.81 42.06 4.59
CA THR A 440 21.60 42.91 5.76
C THR A 440 20.16 42.82 6.26
N TYR A 441 19.16 42.77 5.38
CA TYR A 441 17.74 42.64 5.76
C TYR A 441 17.46 41.27 6.43
N ARG A 442 18.05 40.20 5.90
CA ARG A 442 17.96 38.84 6.48
C ARG A 442 18.70 38.72 7.81
N ILE A 443 19.86 39.37 7.94
CA ILE A 443 20.61 39.45 9.21
C ILE A 443 19.81 40.26 10.23
N MET A 444 19.26 41.42 9.86
CA MET A 444 18.41 42.23 10.73
C MET A 444 17.15 41.49 11.16
N PHE A 445 16.53 40.67 10.30
CA PHE A 445 15.38 39.84 10.66
C PHE A 445 15.75 38.72 11.67
N SER A 446 16.92 38.11 11.50
CA SER A 446 17.51 37.12 12.43
C SER A 446 17.88 37.75 13.78
N GLU A 447 18.48 38.94 13.76
CA GLU A 447 18.83 39.73 14.94
C GLU A 447 17.56 40.21 15.66
N PHE A 448 16.53 40.63 14.94
CA PHE A 448 15.23 41.00 15.51
C PHE A 448 14.60 39.84 16.27
N HIS A 449 14.60 38.62 15.71
CA HIS A 449 14.11 37.42 16.41
C HIS A 449 14.95 37.07 17.64
N THR A 450 16.28 37.24 17.56
CA THR A 450 17.20 37.00 18.67
C THR A 450 16.99 38.04 19.78
N VAL A 451 16.77 39.30 19.43
CA VAL A 451 16.47 40.39 20.36
C VAL A 451 15.10 40.18 21.03
N VAL A 452 14.07 39.78 20.27
CA VAL A 452 12.74 39.45 20.82
C VAL A 452 12.83 38.25 21.76
N PHE A 453 13.62 37.23 21.43
CA PHE A 453 13.84 36.07 22.29
C PHE A 453 14.59 36.44 23.58
N CYS A 454 15.65 37.26 23.49
CA CYS A 454 16.41 37.75 24.63
C CYS A 454 15.60 38.69 25.52
N LEU A 455 14.75 39.57 24.95
CA LEU A 455 13.84 40.42 25.70
C LEU A 455 12.76 39.59 26.41
N SER A 456 12.21 38.57 25.75
CA SER A 456 11.29 37.59 26.35
C SER A 456 11.95 36.84 27.51
N LEU A 457 13.20 36.40 27.36
CA LEU A 457 13.93 35.67 28.39
C LEU A 457 14.29 36.59 29.57
N THR A 458 14.71 37.83 29.29
CA THR A 458 15.02 38.83 30.33
C THR A 458 13.77 39.26 31.09
N PHE A 459 12.63 39.42 30.39
CA PHE A 459 11.34 39.70 31.01
C PHE A 459 10.88 38.52 31.87
N ARG A 460 11.01 37.28 31.39
CA ARG A 460 10.71 36.07 32.18
C ARG A 460 11.61 35.95 33.40
N LEU A 461 12.91 36.21 33.29
CA LEU A 461 13.83 36.17 34.42
C LEU A 461 13.57 37.30 35.44
N SER A 462 13.17 38.48 34.97
CA SER A 462 12.78 39.60 35.84
C SER A 462 11.46 39.33 36.56
N VAL A 463 10.49 38.71 35.88
CA VAL A 463 9.21 38.29 36.45
C VAL A 463 9.39 37.11 37.40
N TYR A 464 10.27 36.15 37.10
CA TYR A 464 10.62 35.07 38.03
C TYR A 464 11.40 35.57 39.25
N GLY A 465 12.26 36.59 39.10
CA GLY A 465 12.94 37.24 40.23
C GLY A 465 11.99 38.05 41.12
N LEU A 466 10.85 38.51 40.59
CA LEU A 466 9.79 39.20 41.35
C LEU A 466 8.76 38.24 41.96
N LEU A 467 8.63 37.02 41.44
CA LEU A 467 7.64 36.02 41.88
C LEU A 467 8.21 34.90 42.75
N LEU A 468 9.53 34.79 42.86
CA LEU A 468 10.13 33.96 43.90
C LEU A 468 10.11 34.77 45.20
N GLU A 469 9.24 34.36 46.14
CA GLU A 469 9.39 34.80 47.53
C GLU A 469 10.83 34.51 47.96
N PRO A 470 11.56 35.50 48.49
CA PRO A 470 12.97 35.31 48.79
C PRO A 470 13.07 34.31 49.94
N ASP A 471 13.67 33.15 49.69
CA ASP A 471 14.16 32.27 50.74
C ASP A 471 15.06 33.11 51.66
N HIS A 472 14.55 33.37 52.85
CA HIS A 472 15.18 34.25 53.83
C HIS A 472 16.41 33.55 54.42
N THR A 473 17.59 33.81 53.86
CA THR A 473 18.83 33.62 54.62
C THR A 473 18.98 34.77 55.60
N LEU A 474 18.55 34.53 56.83
CA LEU A 474 18.82 35.39 57.98
C LEU A 474 20.33 35.40 58.23
N ASP A 475 20.91 36.58 58.52
CA ASP A 475 22.25 36.63 59.07
C ASP A 475 22.29 35.98 60.48
N PRO A 476 23.47 35.72 61.06
CA PRO A 476 23.59 35.10 62.40
C PRO A 476 22.90 35.88 63.53
N ASN A 477 22.46 37.12 63.29
CA ASN A 477 21.79 37.99 64.24
C ASN A 477 20.28 38.19 63.93
N GLY A 478 19.74 37.48 62.94
CA GLY A 478 18.32 37.55 62.58
C GLY A 478 17.91 38.77 61.75
N ASN A 479 18.85 39.51 61.18
CA ASN A 479 18.55 40.67 60.34
C ASN A 479 18.46 40.30 58.84
N LYS A 480 17.44 40.82 58.16
CA LYS A 480 17.27 40.65 56.71
C LYS A 480 18.33 41.48 55.97
N GLN A 481 19.27 40.83 55.31
CA GLN A 481 20.22 41.49 54.42
C GLN A 481 19.57 41.71 53.05
N TYR A 482 19.21 42.95 52.75
CA TYR A 482 18.83 43.36 51.40
C TYR A 482 20.10 43.66 50.61
N ILE A 483 20.31 42.97 49.48
CA ILE A 483 21.34 43.39 48.51
C ILE A 483 20.97 44.80 48.07
N SER A 484 21.88 45.77 48.28
CA SER A 484 21.59 47.15 47.95
C SER A 484 21.32 47.28 46.44
N LEU A 485 20.34 48.10 46.08
CA LEU A 485 20.01 48.37 44.67
C LEU A 485 21.25 48.83 43.87
N GLU A 486 22.20 49.51 44.52
CA GLU A 486 23.47 49.94 43.92
C GLU A 486 24.36 48.77 43.51
N THR A 487 24.42 47.69 44.30
CA THR A 487 25.18 46.48 43.97
C THR A 487 24.61 45.82 42.71
N PHE A 488 23.28 45.70 42.63
CA PHE A 488 22.59 45.14 41.47
C PHE A 488 22.78 45.99 40.20
N ILE A 489 22.72 47.32 40.33
CA ILE A 489 22.97 48.25 39.21
C ILE A 489 24.42 48.12 38.72
N THR A 490 25.38 47.95 39.63
CA THR A 490 26.80 47.79 39.30
C THR A 490 27.05 46.49 38.55
N GLU A 491 26.46 45.39 39.01
CA GLU A 491 26.58 44.08 38.38
C GLU A 491 25.93 44.05 36.99
N LYS A 492 24.76 44.70 36.83
CA LYS A 492 24.13 44.89 35.51
C LYS A 492 25.04 45.65 34.54
N LYS A 493 25.69 46.74 34.98
CA LYS A 493 26.62 47.52 34.14
C LYS A 493 27.83 46.69 33.72
N PHE A 494 28.36 45.87 34.62
CA PHE A 494 29.48 44.98 34.32
C PHE A 494 29.11 43.90 33.29
N LEU A 495 27.96 43.24 33.45
CA LEU A 495 27.45 42.27 32.48
C LEU A 495 27.19 42.90 31.11
N GLN A 496 26.67 44.13 31.08
CA GLN A 496 26.46 44.86 29.82
C GLN A 496 27.79 45.13 29.10
N GLN A 497 28.85 45.51 29.83
CA GLN A 497 30.18 45.70 29.25
C GLN A 497 30.76 44.41 28.66
N GLN A 498 30.56 43.26 29.33
CA GLN A 498 30.99 41.96 28.79
C GLN A 498 30.23 41.59 27.52
N ILE A 499 28.91 41.83 27.48
CA ILE A 499 28.08 41.60 26.28
C ILE A 499 28.58 42.46 25.12
N ASP A 500 28.90 43.74 25.37
CA ASP A 500 29.38 44.65 24.33
C ASP A 500 30.80 44.28 23.84
N GLN A 501 31.64 43.73 24.72
CA GLN A 501 32.93 43.17 24.31
C GLN A 501 32.76 41.95 23.39
N LEU A 502 31.93 40.98 23.80
CA LEU A 502 31.66 39.77 23.00
C LEU A 502 31.04 40.10 21.64
N ARG A 503 30.20 41.15 21.55
CA ARG A 503 29.65 41.63 20.27
C ARG A 503 30.75 42.08 19.31
N ARG A 504 31.72 42.87 19.79
CA ARG A 504 32.84 43.35 18.96
C ARG A 504 33.75 42.22 18.47
N GLU A 505 34.02 41.23 19.32
CA GLU A 505 34.83 40.06 18.95
C GLU A 505 34.13 39.19 17.89
N ASN A 506 32.80 39.01 18.02
CA ASN A 506 31.99 38.31 17.02
C ASN A 506 31.93 39.06 15.69
N GLU A 507 31.78 40.39 15.72
CA GLU A 507 31.72 41.22 14.52
C GLU A 507 33.03 41.16 13.72
N GLN A 508 34.19 41.22 14.41
CA GLN A 508 35.50 41.02 13.76
C GLN A 508 35.63 39.63 13.14
N THR A 509 35.19 38.59 13.84
CA THR A 509 35.22 37.21 13.34
C THR A 509 34.33 37.04 12.10
N LEU A 510 33.15 37.65 12.10
CA LEU A 510 32.21 37.65 10.98
C LEU A 510 32.79 38.37 9.75
N GLN A 511 33.47 39.51 9.94
CA GLN A 511 34.13 40.23 8.83
C GLN A 511 35.23 39.38 8.17
N VAL A 512 36.05 38.68 8.96
CA VAL A 512 37.09 37.78 8.42
C VAL A 512 36.47 36.62 7.63
N LEU A 513 35.42 35.99 8.17
CA LEU A 513 34.69 34.90 7.49
C LEU A 513 34.01 35.38 6.20
N ALA A 514 33.41 36.57 6.21
CA ALA A 514 32.79 37.17 5.03
C ALA A 514 33.83 37.41 3.91
N GLY A 515 35.03 37.88 4.25
CA GLY A 515 36.14 38.02 3.30
C GLY A 515 36.56 36.68 2.68
N GLN A 516 36.69 35.63 3.51
CA GLN A 516 37.02 34.28 3.03
C GLN A 516 35.93 33.69 2.12
N LEU A 517 34.65 33.95 2.42
CA LEU A 517 33.52 33.52 1.60
C LEU A 517 33.47 34.25 0.26
N LYS A 518 33.70 35.57 0.23
CA LYS A 518 33.79 36.34 -1.02
C LYS A 518 34.87 35.79 -1.96
N GLN A 519 36.04 35.45 -1.42
CA GLN A 519 37.11 34.83 -2.23
C GLN A 519 36.69 33.47 -2.80
N LYS A 520 36.08 32.60 -1.98
CA LYS A 520 35.61 31.28 -2.43
C LYS A 520 34.49 31.36 -3.47
N LEU A 521 33.61 32.35 -3.38
CA LEU A 521 32.55 32.61 -4.37
C LEU A 521 33.17 32.98 -5.72
N SER A 522 34.15 33.89 -5.73
CA SER A 522 34.86 34.28 -6.96
C SER A 522 35.57 33.09 -7.63
N ASP A 523 36.22 32.21 -6.84
CA ASP A 523 36.84 30.99 -7.36
C ASP A 523 35.81 29.99 -7.94
N LEU A 524 34.58 29.99 -7.40
CA LEU A 524 33.50 29.12 -7.88
C LEU A 524 32.93 29.62 -9.21
N ASP A 525 32.71 30.93 -9.33
CA ASP A 525 32.21 31.56 -10.56
C ASP A 525 33.14 31.29 -11.73
N GLY A 526 34.46 31.36 -11.52
CA GLY A 526 35.45 30.99 -12.54
C GLY A 526 35.32 29.53 -13.02
N LYS A 527 34.99 28.60 -12.13
CA LYS A 527 34.77 27.18 -12.48
C LYS A 527 33.45 26.94 -13.20
N ILE A 528 32.41 27.71 -12.85
CA ILE A 528 31.11 27.66 -13.52
C ILE A 528 31.25 28.12 -14.97
N VAL A 529 31.93 29.24 -15.22
CA VAL A 529 32.21 29.74 -16.57
C VAL A 529 32.98 28.69 -17.39
N GLN A 530 34.01 28.08 -16.81
CA GLN A 530 34.76 27.02 -17.48
C GLN A 530 33.90 25.81 -17.84
N SER A 531 32.99 25.39 -16.95
CA SER A 531 32.09 24.25 -17.16
C SER A 531 31.02 24.55 -18.22
N ASN A 532 30.49 25.77 -18.25
CA ASN A 532 29.52 26.19 -19.25
C ASN A 532 30.11 26.20 -20.66
N ASN A 533 31.36 26.66 -20.80
CA ASN A 533 32.07 26.61 -22.10
C ASN A 533 32.27 25.17 -22.60
N GLN A 534 32.52 24.22 -21.69
CA GLN A 534 32.60 22.79 -22.04
C GLN A 534 31.24 22.21 -22.45
N LEU A 535 30.17 22.62 -21.78
CA LEU A 535 28.80 22.21 -22.11
C LEU A 535 28.33 22.73 -23.47
N GLU A 536 28.68 23.97 -23.82
CA GLU A 536 28.36 24.51 -25.15
C GLU A 536 29.09 23.76 -26.27
N SER A 537 30.37 23.45 -26.09
CA SER A 537 31.11 22.59 -27.04
C SER A 537 30.40 21.25 -27.24
N PHE A 538 29.96 20.60 -26.17
CA PHE A 538 29.25 19.33 -26.24
C PHE A 538 27.88 19.44 -26.91
N ARG A 539 27.13 20.53 -26.66
CA ARG A 539 25.84 20.79 -27.31
C ARG A 539 26.00 20.98 -28.82
N ASN A 540 27.05 21.67 -29.25
CA ASN A 540 27.33 21.87 -30.67
C ASN A 540 27.63 20.54 -31.38
N ASP A 541 28.38 19.63 -30.74
CA ASP A 541 28.65 18.29 -31.26
C ASP A 541 27.37 17.42 -31.34
N GLN A 542 26.50 17.51 -30.34
CA GLN A 542 25.20 16.81 -30.33
C GLN A 542 24.27 17.33 -31.42
N ASN A 543 24.18 18.65 -31.60
CA ASN A 543 23.31 19.26 -32.62
C ASN A 543 23.77 18.89 -34.04
N ALA A 544 25.09 18.84 -34.29
CA ALA A 544 25.64 18.37 -35.56
C ALA A 544 25.25 16.91 -35.84
N THR A 545 25.30 16.06 -34.81
CA THR A 545 24.88 14.64 -34.89
C THR A 545 23.37 14.51 -35.14
N PHE A 546 22.56 15.30 -34.43
CA PHE A 546 21.09 15.27 -34.54
C PHE A 546 20.62 15.74 -35.92
N THR A 547 21.26 16.78 -36.47
CA THR A 547 20.96 17.29 -37.81
C THR A 547 21.23 16.23 -38.89
N ASN A 548 22.30 15.45 -38.72
CA ASN A 548 22.62 14.36 -39.64
C ASN A 548 21.59 13.21 -39.56
N VAL A 549 21.17 12.82 -38.36
CA VAL A 549 20.13 11.79 -38.17
C VAL A 549 18.76 12.26 -38.69
N PHE A 550 18.39 13.52 -38.45
CA PHE A 550 17.12 14.08 -38.89
C PHE A 550 17.04 14.20 -40.41
N SER A 551 18.16 14.58 -41.06
CA SER A 551 18.32 14.51 -42.52
C SER A 551 18.07 13.11 -43.06
N GLN A 552 18.66 12.08 -42.43
CA GLN A 552 18.47 10.68 -42.83
C GLN A 552 17.02 10.21 -42.62
N MET A 553 16.39 10.57 -41.50
CA MET A 553 14.98 10.25 -41.22
C MET A 553 14.02 10.93 -42.19
N THR A 554 14.27 12.19 -42.57
CA THR A 554 13.42 12.94 -43.52
C THR A 554 13.52 12.35 -44.93
N ALA A 555 14.71 11.91 -45.34
CA ALA A 555 14.90 11.16 -46.58
C ALA A 555 14.16 9.82 -46.57
N LEU A 556 14.09 9.15 -45.41
CA LEU A 556 13.35 7.91 -45.21
C LEU A 556 11.84 8.13 -45.20
N GLN A 557 11.37 9.20 -44.57
CA GLN A 557 9.95 9.56 -44.47
C GLN A 557 9.36 9.93 -45.84
N THR A 558 10.12 10.67 -46.66
CA THR A 558 9.77 10.98 -48.05
C THR A 558 9.69 9.72 -48.93
N ARG A 559 10.43 8.66 -48.60
CA ARG A 559 10.31 7.34 -49.27
C ARG A 559 9.11 6.53 -48.80
N VAL A 560 8.64 6.74 -47.58
CA VAL A 560 7.53 6.00 -46.95
C VAL A 560 6.16 6.57 -47.31
N SER A 561 6.05 7.89 -47.51
CA SER A 561 4.77 8.59 -47.75
C SER A 561 4.06 8.26 -49.09
N GLY A 562 4.64 7.41 -49.94
CA GLY A 562 4.02 6.94 -51.20
C GLY A 562 3.27 5.60 -51.11
N ASN A 563 3.39 4.84 -50.02
CA ASN A 563 2.84 3.48 -49.94
C ASN A 563 1.89 3.30 -48.76
N SER A 564 0.66 2.84 -49.03
CA SER A 564 -0.36 2.58 -48.02
C SER A 564 0.09 1.47 -47.06
N MET A 565 0.34 1.82 -45.80
CA MET A 565 0.71 0.88 -44.75
C MET A 565 -0.52 0.03 -44.37
N LYS A 566 -0.46 -1.28 -44.61
CA LYS A 566 -1.45 -2.26 -44.11
C LYS A 566 -0.79 -3.13 -43.03
N VAL A 567 -1.42 -3.16 -41.86
CA VAL A 567 -0.95 -3.90 -40.66
C VAL A 567 -1.70 -5.25 -40.63
N GLY A 568 -0.97 -6.37 -40.63
CA GLY A 568 -1.52 -7.71 -40.55
C GLY A 568 -1.12 -8.38 -39.23
N ILE A 569 -2.10 -8.65 -38.35
CA ILE A 569 -1.87 -9.30 -37.04
C ILE A 569 -2.28 -10.78 -37.13
N THR A 570 -1.44 -11.70 -36.66
CA THR A 570 -1.86 -13.09 -36.38
C THR A 570 -1.32 -13.62 -35.04
N ALA A 571 -2.04 -14.61 -34.48
CA ALA A 571 -2.09 -15.01 -33.08
C ALA A 571 -1.46 -16.40 -32.76
N CYS A 572 -1.41 -16.69 -31.45
CA CYS A 572 -0.76 -17.78 -30.70
C CYS A 572 -1.24 -19.21 -31.03
N VAL A 573 -0.37 -20.22 -30.83
CA VAL A 573 -0.73 -21.66 -30.83
C VAL A 573 -0.20 -22.35 -29.56
N THR A 574 -1.03 -23.23 -29.00
CA THR A 574 -0.70 -24.21 -27.95
C THR A 574 -1.25 -25.58 -28.36
N VAL A 575 -0.49 -26.67 -28.23
CA VAL A 575 -0.94 -28.03 -28.55
C VAL A 575 -0.46 -29.02 -27.49
N GLU A 576 -1.36 -29.92 -27.06
CA GLU A 576 -1.02 -31.16 -26.38
C GLU A 576 -1.15 -32.38 -27.32
N GLN A 577 -0.22 -33.32 -27.17
CA GLN A 577 -0.10 -34.67 -27.77
C GLN A 577 0.67 -34.88 -29.09
N THR A 578 1.25 -36.07 -29.14
CA THR A 578 2.40 -36.55 -29.91
C THR A 578 2.12 -36.89 -31.37
N PHE A 579 2.90 -36.35 -32.30
CA PHE A 579 3.10 -36.90 -33.65
C PHE A 579 4.53 -36.61 -34.14
N GLN A 580 5.15 -37.59 -34.81
CA GLN A 580 6.38 -37.40 -35.58
C GLN A 580 6.04 -36.80 -36.95
N ASP A 581 6.85 -35.82 -37.37
CA ASP A 581 6.87 -35.13 -38.66
C ASP A 581 5.58 -34.42 -39.12
N LEU A 582 5.46 -33.13 -38.80
CA LEU A 582 4.51 -32.23 -39.48
C LEU A 582 5.06 -30.82 -39.70
N THR A 583 5.01 -30.33 -40.94
CA THR A 583 5.15 -28.91 -41.30
C THR A 583 3.77 -28.26 -41.27
N VAL A 584 3.54 -27.29 -40.36
CA VAL A 584 2.24 -26.61 -40.24
C VAL A 584 2.16 -25.42 -41.20
N LYS A 585 1.11 -25.38 -42.03
CA LYS A 585 0.70 -24.18 -42.79
C LYS A 585 -0.56 -23.61 -42.15
N PHE A 586 -0.62 -22.28 -41.98
CA PHE A 586 -1.74 -21.59 -41.35
C PHE A 586 -2.76 -21.12 -42.41
N PRO A 587 -4.00 -21.62 -42.42
CA PRO A 587 -5.13 -20.90 -42.97
C PRO A 587 -5.85 -20.13 -41.86
N ASN A 588 -6.37 -18.95 -42.22
CA ASN A 588 -7.17 -18.02 -41.42
C ASN A 588 -8.07 -18.72 -40.38
N ILE A 589 -8.07 -18.27 -39.11
CA ILE A 589 -9.25 -18.26 -38.22
C ILE A 589 -8.98 -17.53 -36.88
N HIS A 590 -10.05 -16.86 -36.43
CA HIS A 590 -10.30 -16.27 -35.11
C HIS A 590 -10.61 -17.35 -34.03
N SER A 591 -9.96 -17.33 -32.86
CA SER A 591 -10.61 -17.52 -31.53
C SER A 591 -9.59 -17.51 -30.38
N LYS A 592 -10.12 -17.36 -29.16
CA LYS A 592 -9.46 -17.27 -27.85
C LYS A 592 -9.52 -18.64 -27.13
N VAL A 593 -8.47 -18.97 -26.38
CA VAL A 593 -8.30 -19.93 -25.24
C VAL A 593 -7.13 -20.90 -25.48
N GLY A 594 -6.29 -21.12 -24.45
CA GLY A 594 -4.99 -21.84 -24.53
C GLY A 594 -4.72 -22.83 -23.39
N ILE A 595 -3.72 -23.73 -23.58
CA ILE A 595 -3.29 -24.80 -22.64
C ILE A 595 -1.79 -25.18 -22.85
N SER A 596 -1.01 -25.55 -21.82
CA SER A 596 0.46 -25.78 -21.84
C SER A 596 0.91 -27.25 -22.00
N ASN A 597 2.13 -27.53 -22.49
CA ASN A 597 2.72 -28.88 -22.43
C ASN A 597 4.25 -28.96 -22.18
N ALA A 598 4.73 -30.06 -21.60
CA ALA A 598 6.14 -30.32 -21.23
C ALA A 598 6.72 -31.57 -21.94
N GLY A 599 8.01 -31.53 -22.31
CA GLY A 599 8.79 -32.73 -22.69
C GLY A 599 9.19 -32.86 -24.17
N VAL A 600 9.89 -31.88 -24.76
CA VAL A 600 10.45 -31.98 -26.13
C VAL A 600 11.90 -31.45 -26.14
N THR A 601 12.84 -32.18 -26.73
CA THR A 601 14.28 -31.89 -26.69
C THR A 601 14.80 -30.98 -27.82
N ALA A 602 14.01 -30.71 -28.86
CA ALA A 602 14.28 -29.67 -29.86
C ALA A 602 12.99 -29.24 -30.57
N PHE A 603 12.79 -27.93 -30.78
CA PHE A 603 11.61 -27.38 -31.45
C PHE A 603 12.00 -26.32 -32.49
N GLN A 604 11.43 -26.40 -33.69
CA GLN A 604 11.49 -25.37 -34.73
C GLN A 604 10.06 -24.94 -35.07
N SER A 605 9.73 -23.68 -34.80
CA SER A 605 8.48 -23.06 -35.29
C SER A 605 8.78 -22.22 -36.51
N THR A 606 7.94 -22.34 -37.54
CA THR A 606 8.01 -21.53 -38.75
C THR A 606 6.67 -20.83 -38.99
N GLY A 607 6.70 -19.50 -39.08
CA GLY A 607 5.59 -18.71 -39.62
C GLY A 607 5.93 -18.29 -41.04
N LYS A 608 5.11 -18.67 -42.03
CA LYS A 608 5.27 -18.26 -43.43
C LYS A 608 4.20 -17.24 -43.80
N PHE A 609 4.64 -16.10 -44.32
CA PHE A 609 3.79 -15.02 -44.82
C PHE A 609 4.09 -14.81 -46.31
N ILE A 610 3.05 -14.61 -47.11
CA ILE A 610 3.19 -14.21 -48.51
C ILE A 610 2.72 -12.77 -48.58
N CYS A 611 3.59 -11.88 -49.04
CA CYS A 611 3.27 -10.47 -49.18
C CYS A 611 2.23 -10.30 -50.29
N GLU A 612 1.03 -9.80 -49.98
CA GLU A 612 -0.02 -9.61 -51.00
C GLU A 612 0.27 -8.41 -51.91
N THR A 613 1.00 -7.41 -51.41
CA THR A 613 1.34 -6.18 -52.13
C THR A 613 2.80 -5.81 -51.95
N SER A 614 3.39 -5.13 -52.92
CA SER A 614 4.74 -4.56 -52.76
C SER A 614 4.72 -3.40 -51.76
N GLY A 615 5.67 -3.36 -50.82
CA GLY A 615 5.76 -2.30 -49.82
C GLY A 615 6.75 -2.58 -48.69
N LEU A 616 6.77 -1.68 -47.70
CA LEU A 616 7.54 -1.84 -46.47
C LEU A 616 6.69 -2.55 -45.41
N TYR A 617 7.22 -3.64 -44.88
CA TYR A 617 6.62 -4.46 -43.84
C TYR A 617 7.40 -4.27 -42.54
N PHE A 618 6.73 -3.83 -41.49
CA PHE A 618 7.29 -3.95 -40.14
C PHE A 618 7.03 -5.37 -39.64
N ILE A 619 8.03 -5.99 -39.05
CA ILE A 619 7.94 -7.36 -38.54
C ILE A 619 8.54 -7.33 -37.14
N SER A 620 7.68 -7.50 -36.14
CA SER A 620 8.12 -7.78 -34.78
C SER A 620 7.96 -9.26 -34.47
N ALA A 621 8.83 -9.83 -33.67
CA ALA A 621 8.73 -11.19 -33.18
C ALA A 621 9.24 -11.21 -31.74
N GLU A 622 8.35 -11.48 -30.80
CA GLU A 622 8.69 -11.76 -29.42
C GLU A 622 8.95 -13.27 -29.26
N LEU A 623 9.82 -13.69 -28.35
CA LEU A 623 9.81 -15.07 -27.84
C LEU A 623 10.18 -15.05 -26.36
N ARG A 624 9.48 -15.88 -25.60
CA ARG A 624 9.54 -15.94 -24.14
C ARG A 624 9.99 -17.31 -23.70
N THR A 625 11.29 -17.52 -23.60
CA THR A 625 11.84 -18.84 -23.31
C THR A 625 12.54 -18.88 -21.96
N ASN A 626 12.52 -20.06 -21.34
CA ASN A 626 13.33 -20.40 -20.17
C ASN A 626 14.68 -21.03 -20.56
N CYS A 627 14.99 -21.11 -21.85
CA CYS A 627 16.18 -21.79 -22.34
C CYS A 627 17.42 -20.86 -22.34
N ASN A 628 18.59 -21.47 -22.20
CA ASN A 628 19.87 -20.75 -22.07
C ASN A 628 20.30 -20.05 -23.37
N SER A 629 19.79 -20.49 -24.52
CA SER A 629 20.09 -19.89 -25.81
C SER A 629 18.88 -20.01 -26.75
N CYS A 630 18.50 -18.88 -27.32
CA CYS A 630 17.57 -18.84 -28.44
C CYS A 630 18.14 -17.96 -29.56
N SER A 631 17.84 -18.36 -30.79
CA SER A 631 18.12 -17.60 -31.99
C SER A 631 16.87 -17.40 -32.83
N TYR A 632 16.87 -16.32 -33.60
CA TYR A 632 15.87 -16.03 -34.61
C TYR A 632 16.53 -15.89 -35.96
N HIS A 633 15.84 -16.37 -36.99
CA HIS A 633 16.19 -16.09 -38.37
C HIS A 633 14.95 -15.55 -39.07
N LEU A 634 15.07 -14.39 -39.69
CA LEU A 634 14.07 -13.90 -40.63
C LEU A 634 14.60 -14.18 -42.03
N LYS A 635 13.81 -14.87 -42.85
CA LYS A 635 14.12 -15.09 -44.27
C LYS A 635 13.13 -14.39 -45.19
N LYS A 636 13.61 -13.94 -46.34
CA LYS A 636 12.82 -13.45 -47.46
C LYS A 636 13.20 -14.28 -48.69
N ASN A 637 12.24 -14.98 -49.29
CA ASN A 637 12.48 -15.88 -50.42
C ASN A 637 13.65 -16.86 -50.17
N ASP A 638 13.69 -17.44 -48.96
CA ASP A 638 14.72 -18.37 -48.47
C ASP A 638 16.09 -17.77 -48.14
N ASP A 639 16.32 -16.47 -48.40
CA ASP A 639 17.52 -15.73 -47.99
C ASP A 639 17.37 -15.17 -46.57
N ILE A 640 18.37 -15.39 -45.70
CA ILE A 640 18.36 -14.83 -44.34
C ILE A 640 18.62 -13.33 -44.42
N ILE A 641 17.66 -12.52 -43.99
CA ILE A 641 17.73 -11.06 -43.99
C ILE A 641 17.99 -10.47 -42.60
N ALA A 642 17.73 -11.23 -41.53
CA ALA A 642 18.12 -10.85 -40.17
C ALA A 642 18.36 -12.06 -39.27
N PHE A 643 19.31 -11.91 -38.34
CA PHE A 643 19.65 -12.88 -37.32
C PHE A 643 19.78 -12.19 -35.96
N GLY A 644 19.21 -12.78 -34.93
CA GLY A 644 19.44 -12.34 -33.55
C GLY A 644 19.60 -13.55 -32.64
N ALA A 645 20.63 -13.52 -31.79
CA ALA A 645 20.88 -14.53 -30.76
C ALA A 645 20.96 -13.85 -29.39
N SER A 646 20.42 -14.50 -28.37
CA SER A 646 20.48 -14.02 -26.99
C SER A 646 21.22 -15.02 -26.11
N ALA A 647 22.13 -14.51 -25.28
CA ALA A 647 22.96 -15.32 -24.38
C ALA A 647 22.37 -15.35 -22.96
N ALA A 648 22.29 -16.57 -22.42
CA ALA A 648 22.05 -17.00 -21.04
C ALA A 648 21.59 -15.95 -20.01
N SER A 649 20.31 -16.05 -19.62
CA SER A 649 19.81 -15.56 -18.34
C SER A 649 19.08 -16.71 -17.63
N PRO A 650 19.38 -17.02 -16.35
CA PRO A 650 18.72 -18.08 -15.57
C PRO A 650 17.26 -17.73 -15.15
N HIS A 651 16.68 -16.69 -15.74
CA HIS A 651 15.32 -16.20 -15.49
C HIS A 651 14.64 -15.92 -16.83
N MET A 652 13.33 -16.23 -16.97
CA MET A 652 12.49 -16.04 -18.18
C MET A 652 13.03 -14.90 -19.06
N ALA A 653 13.63 -15.26 -20.20
CA ALA A 653 14.14 -14.29 -21.15
C ALA A 653 13.05 -13.99 -22.18
N THR A 654 12.61 -12.73 -22.21
CA THR A 654 11.83 -12.20 -23.32
C THR A 654 12.79 -11.55 -24.30
N ASN A 655 12.92 -12.11 -25.49
CA ASN A 655 13.65 -11.48 -26.57
C ASN A 655 12.64 -10.97 -27.61
N THR A 656 12.89 -9.79 -28.16
CA THR A 656 12.08 -9.21 -29.23
C THR A 656 12.99 -8.80 -30.36
N ILE A 657 12.68 -9.22 -31.57
CA ILE A 657 13.27 -8.69 -32.80
C ILE A 657 12.22 -7.84 -33.48
N SER A 658 12.61 -6.66 -33.94
CA SER A 658 11.78 -5.77 -34.75
C SER A 658 12.60 -5.31 -35.95
N LEU A 659 12.08 -5.51 -37.16
CA LEU A 659 12.75 -5.15 -38.41
C LEU A 659 11.74 -4.55 -39.39
N VAL A 660 12.18 -3.60 -40.21
CA VAL A 660 11.44 -3.15 -41.41
C VAL A 660 12.04 -3.85 -42.63
N VAL A 661 11.20 -4.52 -43.43
CA VAL A 661 11.59 -5.25 -44.64
C VAL A 661 10.83 -4.69 -45.82
N GLU A 662 11.55 -4.26 -46.86
CA GLU A 662 10.94 -4.01 -48.16
C GLU A 662 10.69 -5.34 -48.88
N ALA A 663 9.44 -5.62 -49.25
CA ALA A 663 9.05 -6.85 -49.93
C ALA A 663 8.12 -6.54 -51.12
N GLN A 664 8.24 -7.32 -52.18
CA GLN A 664 7.39 -7.27 -53.35
C GLN A 664 6.17 -8.18 -53.18
N ALA A 665 5.11 -7.95 -53.95
CA ALA A 665 3.98 -8.87 -54.03
C ALA A 665 4.49 -10.29 -54.38
N ASN A 666 3.98 -11.28 -53.65
CA ASN A 666 4.36 -12.70 -53.66
C ASN A 666 5.70 -13.08 -52.99
N ASP A 667 6.45 -12.11 -52.44
CA ASP A 667 7.62 -12.46 -51.62
C ASP A 667 7.18 -13.29 -50.40
N LYS A 668 7.96 -14.32 -50.08
CA LYS A 668 7.73 -15.22 -48.96
C LYS A 668 8.61 -14.80 -47.79
N LEU A 669 8.00 -14.36 -46.69
CA LEU A 669 8.69 -14.04 -45.45
C LEU A 669 8.55 -15.21 -44.48
N PHE A 670 9.66 -15.61 -43.86
CA PHE A 670 9.70 -16.70 -42.89
C PHE A 670 10.34 -16.23 -41.60
N VAL A 671 9.68 -16.45 -40.47
CA VAL A 671 10.28 -16.28 -39.13
C VAL A 671 10.58 -17.67 -38.57
N TYR A 672 11.85 -17.91 -38.28
CA TYR A 672 12.33 -19.11 -37.60
C TYR A 672 12.77 -18.74 -36.19
N ALA A 673 12.29 -19.47 -35.18
CA ALA A 673 12.85 -19.43 -33.84
C ALA A 673 13.51 -20.78 -33.54
N GLY A 674 14.80 -20.76 -33.26
CA GLY A 674 15.57 -21.91 -32.82
C GLY A 674 15.84 -21.83 -31.33
N VAL A 675 15.56 -22.90 -30.60
CA VAL A 675 15.87 -23.00 -29.17
C VAL A 675 16.70 -24.24 -28.92
N THR A 676 17.83 -24.09 -28.23
CA THR A 676 18.65 -25.22 -27.79
C THR A 676 18.29 -25.52 -26.35
N VAL A 677 17.70 -26.68 -26.09
CA VAL A 677 17.23 -27.09 -24.75
C VAL A 677 18.15 -28.16 -24.19
N ASN A 678 18.54 -28.06 -22.91
CA ASN A 678 18.98 -29.24 -22.15
C ASN A 678 17.71 -29.99 -21.70
N ALA A 679 17.76 -31.33 -21.65
CA ALA A 679 16.61 -32.24 -21.64
C ALA A 679 15.49 -32.02 -20.59
N ASP A 680 15.64 -31.11 -19.63
CA ASP A 680 14.76 -30.97 -18.45
C ASP A 680 13.87 -29.71 -18.44
N TYR A 681 13.71 -28.98 -19.55
CA TYR A 681 12.95 -27.72 -19.56
C TYR A 681 11.81 -27.67 -20.60
N SER A 682 10.64 -27.16 -20.20
CA SER A 682 9.53 -26.80 -21.10
C SER A 682 9.74 -25.40 -21.69
N CYS A 683 9.61 -25.25 -23.00
CA CYS A 683 9.76 -23.97 -23.70
C CYS A 683 8.40 -23.48 -24.24
N LEU A 684 8.06 -22.22 -23.98
CA LEU A 684 6.92 -21.53 -24.60
C LEU A 684 7.45 -20.57 -25.67
N THR A 685 6.88 -20.59 -26.87
CA THR A 685 7.27 -19.68 -27.95
C THR A 685 6.06 -18.87 -28.40
N VAL A 686 6.11 -17.55 -28.20
CA VAL A 686 5.01 -16.63 -28.54
C VAL A 686 5.48 -15.63 -29.58
N ILE A 687 5.37 -15.97 -30.87
CA ILE A 687 5.72 -15.06 -31.96
C ILE A 687 4.56 -14.10 -32.18
N LYS A 688 4.83 -12.79 -32.09
CA LYS A 688 3.84 -11.73 -32.26
C LYS A 688 4.26 -10.78 -33.37
N ILE A 689 3.67 -10.93 -34.56
CA ILE A 689 3.93 -10.10 -35.73
C ILE A 689 2.92 -8.96 -35.77
N LYS A 690 3.44 -7.73 -35.84
CA LYS A 690 2.69 -6.48 -35.95
C LYS A 690 2.93 -5.89 -37.32
#